data_AF-A0A2E5JXX0-F1
#
_entry.id   AF-A0A2E5JXX0-F1
#
_cell.length_a   1.000
_cell.length_b   1.000
_cell.length_c   1.000
_cell.angle_alpha   90.00
_cell.angle_beta   90.00
_cell.angle_gamma   90.00
#
_symmetry.space_group_name_H-M   'P 1'
#
loop_
_entity.id
_entity.type
_entity.pdbx_description
1 polymer ?
#
loop_
_entity_poly.entity_id
_entity_poly.type
_entity_poly.pdbx_seq_one_letter_code
_entity_poly.pdbx_strand_id
1 'polypeptide(L)'
;MLNTGLVSLVRRKDGCFLVIVYIDANGKSWAIDSWGNRAKINNRQLIFQSLISINTDQFNWLLECECISSKIDLPLLWEMSKSNNNLSIEELAVIYYGDKYNPKEFCGLLLSLYSSSISYFRLNDDIVYPEREMDISQQHNRQENLKKLNDELNDFRLWILKGSKIELWTDRQIEWLETLKEFVIFGVEFVESKKIRKFLTSLKFEGGLTLIREEIYDCLVDRKIISSREPMGKAKSLIEKVFPEEIIHVVENIPEFIHLNNRKDLTNIDVITIDESSTMDIDDGLSIQSTEDGYMVGIHITDVASIFSEKSSIDNEAQNRLSSFYAPEITIPMLPDRISQNIGSLIPGVIRPAMSLLINFQKDFIIKNWEIVLSNIKSHKKLNYQEVDNILDHKIVNGDSDKLKILYKISKNLHMDRMKSGGIEFNRPEIKFEFNKDQVYMKTIPKLTPSRRMVSELMVLFNTLLAEMCSNNNIPVIYRSSVELKNETLVDTSVDALRNYLLLSKVRSVAPSTNCSPHFLLGVDKYIQVTSPLRRYGDLLLQRQISHFLENGVPLYDKAFLDGFINDSLGKIRDIARAESDRKLHWACYVLSRRIHEIFSCIALEWRDSDLLVEFKDFPIKGIVKTKNQVNLGEIIEAKLIEVNLWQRKTILSA
;
A
#
# COMPACT_ATOMS: atom_id res chain seq x y z
N MET A 1 37.91 67.37 -6.09
CA MET A 1 37.17 66.38 -5.27
C MET A 1 38.20 65.47 -4.66
N LEU A 2 38.15 65.23 -3.35
CA LEU A 2 39.10 64.36 -2.68
C LEU A 2 38.93 62.93 -3.23
N ASN A 3 39.91 62.41 -3.98
CA ASN A 3 39.96 61.03 -4.47
C ASN A 3 40.29 60.04 -3.34
N THR A 4 39.85 60.33 -2.12
CA THR A 4 40.20 59.59 -0.91
C THR A 4 38.94 59.12 -0.23
N GLY A 5 38.92 57.86 0.17
CA GLY A 5 37.86 57.28 1.00
C GLY A 5 38.42 56.76 2.31
N LEU A 6 37.53 56.39 3.22
CA LEU A 6 37.89 55.76 4.50
C LEU A 6 37.80 54.24 4.35
N VAL A 7 38.78 53.53 4.90
CA VAL A 7 38.72 52.07 4.97
C VAL A 7 37.68 51.69 6.03
N SER A 8 36.73 50.84 5.64
CA SER A 8 35.62 50.44 6.49
C SER A 8 35.37 48.94 6.39
N LEU A 9 34.91 48.34 7.49
CA LEU A 9 34.44 46.96 7.52
C LEU A 9 32.92 46.95 7.31
N VAL A 10 32.44 46.08 6.42
CA VAL A 10 31.02 46.01 6.04
C VAL A 10 30.49 44.59 6.06
N ARG A 11 29.21 44.42 6.42
CA ARG A 11 28.51 43.13 6.39
C ARG A 11 27.71 42.95 5.10
N ARG A 12 27.96 41.85 4.40
CA ARG A 12 27.15 41.37 3.27
C ARG A 12 26.58 39.98 3.59
N LYS A 13 25.73 39.43 2.71
CA LYS A 13 25.11 38.11 2.90
C LYS A 13 26.16 36.99 3.02
N ASP A 14 27.31 37.17 2.38
CA ASP A 14 28.33 36.14 2.24
C ASP A 14 29.52 36.35 3.21
N GLY A 15 29.43 37.32 4.13
CA GLY A 15 30.47 37.57 5.14
C GLY A 15 30.73 39.05 5.45
N CYS A 16 31.84 39.29 6.14
CA CYS A 16 32.37 40.62 6.44
C CYS A 16 33.52 40.95 5.47
N PHE A 17 33.60 42.19 4.98
CA PHE A 17 34.57 42.61 3.96
C PHE A 17 35.13 43.98 4.27
N LEU A 18 36.40 44.21 3.92
CA LEU A 18 36.98 45.55 3.92
C LEU A 18 36.66 46.27 2.60
N VAL A 19 36.26 47.52 2.69
CA VAL A 19 35.95 48.37 1.53
C VAL A 19 36.45 49.80 1.76
N ILE A 20 36.69 50.55 0.68
CA ILE A 20 36.91 51.99 0.75
C ILE A 20 35.57 52.70 0.59
N VAL A 21 35.10 53.37 1.63
CA VAL A 21 33.86 54.15 1.61
C VAL A 21 34.16 55.62 1.33
N TYR A 22 33.51 56.18 0.31
CA TYR A 22 33.60 57.60 -0.02
C TYR A 22 32.22 58.17 -0.37
N ILE A 23 32.07 59.50 -0.26
CA ILE A 23 30.84 60.21 -0.59
C ILE A 23 31.04 60.92 -1.93
N ASP A 24 30.15 60.70 -2.89
CA ASP A 24 30.19 61.36 -4.19
C ASP A 24 29.73 62.83 -4.11
N ALA A 25 29.91 63.57 -5.20
CA ALA A 25 29.50 64.98 -5.29
C ALA A 25 27.99 65.22 -5.07
N ASN A 26 27.17 64.16 -5.16
CA ASN A 26 25.73 64.20 -4.95
C ASN A 26 25.34 63.73 -3.53
N GLY A 27 26.30 63.58 -2.61
CA GLY A 27 26.06 63.17 -1.23
C GLY A 27 25.75 61.68 -1.05
N LYS A 28 26.00 60.82 -2.05
CA LYS A 28 25.76 59.37 -1.94
C LYS A 28 27.01 58.63 -1.52
N SER A 29 26.86 57.69 -0.58
CA SER A 29 27.94 56.80 -0.14
C SER A 29 28.15 55.63 -1.09
N TRP A 30 29.40 55.45 -1.51
CA TRP A 30 29.87 54.37 -2.36
C TRP A 30 30.97 53.59 -1.65
N ALA A 31 31.04 52.28 -1.92
CA ALA A 31 32.06 51.38 -1.42
C ALA A 31 32.84 50.79 -2.62
N ILE A 32 34.17 50.77 -2.51
CA ILE A 32 35.08 50.09 -3.45
C ILE A 32 35.64 48.85 -2.76
N ASP A 33 35.49 47.68 -3.36
CA ASP A 33 36.09 46.45 -2.83
C ASP A 33 37.56 46.25 -3.25
N SER A 34 38.15 45.18 -2.77
CA SER A 34 39.56 44.82 -3.00
C SER A 34 39.88 44.47 -4.46
N TRP A 35 38.88 44.36 -5.34
CA TRP A 35 39.03 44.18 -6.79
C TRP A 35 38.69 45.44 -7.60
N GLY A 36 38.42 46.56 -6.92
CA GLY A 36 38.09 47.84 -7.56
C GLY A 36 36.63 47.99 -7.98
N ASN A 37 35.75 47.03 -7.64
CA ASN A 37 34.33 47.13 -7.97
C ASN A 37 33.65 48.15 -7.08
N ARG A 38 32.80 48.98 -7.69
CA ARG A 38 32.07 50.04 -6.99
C ARG A 38 30.61 49.65 -6.78
N ALA A 39 30.15 49.72 -5.54
CA ALA A 39 28.77 49.47 -5.19
C ALA A 39 28.22 50.55 -4.26
N LYS A 40 26.94 50.87 -4.39
CA LYS A 40 26.27 51.76 -3.44
C LYS A 40 26.12 51.05 -2.10
N ILE A 41 26.45 51.73 -1.00
CA ILE A 41 26.40 51.16 0.34
C ILE A 41 25.35 51.88 1.22
N ASN A 42 24.69 51.12 2.10
CA ASN A 42 23.78 51.65 3.11
C ASN A 42 24.48 51.65 4.48
N ASN A 43 24.24 52.68 5.30
CA ASN A 43 24.80 52.78 6.66
C ASN A 43 24.51 51.54 7.54
N ARG A 44 23.42 50.81 7.32
CA ARG A 44 23.13 49.56 8.05
C ARG A 44 24.11 48.41 7.76
N GLN A 45 24.89 48.51 6.67
CA GLN A 45 25.90 47.51 6.29
C GLN A 45 27.28 47.83 6.87
N LEU A 46 27.47 49.04 7.40
CA LEU A 46 28.74 49.49 7.98
C LEU A 46 28.88 48.91 9.39
N ILE A 47 29.91 48.10 9.61
CA ILE A 47 30.23 47.52 10.92
C ILE A 47 31.20 48.44 11.68
N PHE A 48 32.25 48.89 10.98
CA PHE A 48 33.30 49.74 11.55
C PHE A 48 33.82 50.69 10.47
N GLN A 49 34.13 51.92 10.83
CA GLN A 49 34.74 52.91 9.94
C GLN A 49 36.04 53.40 10.56
N SER A 50 37.16 53.09 9.92
CA SER A 50 38.46 53.53 10.41
C SER A 50 38.70 55.01 10.09
N LEU A 51 39.69 55.61 10.77
CA LEU A 51 40.24 56.92 10.41
C LEU A 51 41.28 56.83 9.28
N ILE A 52 41.53 55.64 8.74
CA ILE A 52 42.52 55.40 7.69
C ILE A 52 41.92 55.84 6.36
N SER A 53 42.48 56.91 5.81
CA SER A 53 42.10 57.41 4.49
C SER A 53 43.10 56.99 3.43
N ILE A 54 42.61 56.37 2.36
CA ILE A 54 43.42 55.95 1.22
C ILE A 54 42.81 56.44 -0.09
N ASN A 55 43.63 56.57 -1.12
CA ASN A 55 43.17 56.95 -2.44
C ASN A 55 42.28 55.83 -3.01
N THR A 56 41.13 56.18 -3.59
CA THR A 56 40.17 55.25 -4.18
C THR A 56 40.75 54.38 -5.29
N ASP A 57 41.84 54.82 -5.93
CA ASP A 57 42.55 54.07 -6.97
C ASP A 57 43.59 53.09 -6.42
N GLN A 58 43.84 53.10 -5.10
CA GLN A 58 44.77 52.20 -4.40
C GLN A 58 44.05 51.01 -3.73
N PHE A 59 42.98 50.48 -4.34
CA PHE A 59 42.16 49.41 -3.77
C PHE A 59 42.91 48.10 -3.47
N ASN A 60 44.04 47.83 -4.15
CA ASN A 60 44.93 46.70 -3.83
C ASN A 60 45.45 46.71 -2.38
N TRP A 61 45.43 47.88 -1.72
CA TRP A 61 45.74 48.01 -0.30
C TRP A 61 44.81 47.14 0.58
N LEU A 62 43.56 46.96 0.16
CA LEU A 62 42.59 46.07 0.84
C LEU A 62 42.96 44.59 0.69
N LEU A 63 43.44 44.16 -0.49
CA LEU A 63 43.90 42.78 -0.71
C LEU A 63 45.07 42.43 0.22
N GLU A 64 45.97 43.39 0.47
CA GLU A 64 47.07 43.18 1.42
C GLU A 64 46.56 43.01 2.85
N CYS A 65 45.52 43.74 3.25
CA CYS A 65 44.88 43.57 4.57
C CYS A 65 44.18 42.21 4.68
N GLU A 66 43.51 41.74 3.62
CA GLU A 66 42.92 40.40 3.55
C GLU A 66 44.00 39.31 3.65
N CYS A 67 45.13 39.48 2.98
CA CYS A 67 46.29 38.59 3.08
C CYS A 67 46.84 38.53 4.51
N ILE A 68 46.91 39.68 5.22
CA ILE A 68 47.32 39.73 6.62
C ILE A 68 46.29 39.02 7.50
N SER A 69 44.99 39.33 7.34
CA SER A 69 43.90 38.72 8.10
C SER A 69 43.94 37.20 8.10
N SER A 70 44.24 36.58 6.95
CA SER A 70 44.31 35.12 6.82
C SER A 70 45.49 34.46 7.57
N LYS A 71 46.47 35.25 8.03
CA LYS A 71 47.65 34.76 8.75
C LYS A 71 47.59 35.02 10.26
N ILE A 72 46.51 35.63 10.76
CA ILE A 72 46.38 35.99 12.18
C ILE A 72 45.96 34.76 12.99
N ASP A 73 46.74 34.45 14.02
CA ASP A 73 46.46 33.41 15.00
C ASP A 73 45.61 33.98 16.14
N LEU A 74 44.29 33.96 15.95
CA LEU A 74 43.33 34.39 16.96
C LEU A 74 43.39 33.58 18.27
N PRO A 75 43.59 32.24 18.26
CA PRO A 75 43.86 31.48 19.48
C PRO A 75 45.05 32.03 20.30
N LEU A 76 46.18 32.28 19.64
CA LEU A 76 47.37 32.84 20.30
C LEU A 76 47.08 34.24 20.86
N LEU A 77 46.42 35.10 20.06
CA LEU A 77 46.03 36.43 20.50
C LEU A 77 45.08 36.38 21.71
N TRP A 78 44.13 35.45 21.72
CA TRP A 78 43.24 35.22 22.85
C TRP A 78 44.01 34.76 24.08
N GLU A 79 44.91 33.79 23.95
CA GLU A 79 45.77 33.33 25.06
C GLU A 79 46.60 34.48 25.68
N MET A 80 47.12 35.37 24.84
CA MET A 80 47.89 36.54 25.29
C MET A 80 47.03 37.62 25.97
N SER A 81 45.72 37.62 25.75
CA SER A 81 44.81 38.69 26.20
C SER A 81 43.70 38.24 27.15
N LYS A 82 43.55 36.93 27.41
CA LYS A 82 42.45 36.36 28.21
C LYS A 82 42.37 36.82 29.67
N SER A 83 43.47 37.35 30.22
CA SER A 83 43.51 37.93 31.57
C SER A 83 42.84 39.30 31.68
N ASN A 84 42.49 39.92 30.56
CA ASN A 84 41.96 41.28 30.50
C ASN A 84 40.42 41.27 30.51
N ASN A 85 39.81 42.22 31.22
CA ASN A 85 38.34 42.32 31.31
C ASN A 85 37.71 42.83 30.01
N ASN A 86 38.32 43.83 29.39
CA ASN A 86 37.99 44.38 28.09
C ASN A 86 39.22 45.05 27.49
N LEU A 87 39.25 45.17 26.18
CA LEU A 87 40.34 45.75 25.40
C LEU A 87 39.77 46.55 24.24
N SER A 88 40.47 47.57 23.76
CA SER A 88 40.19 48.14 22.45
C SER A 88 40.82 47.30 21.34
N ILE A 89 40.38 47.50 20.09
CA ILE A 89 40.99 46.82 18.93
C ILE A 89 42.46 47.25 18.75
N GLU A 90 42.79 48.51 19.08
CA GLU A 90 44.15 49.03 19.09
C GLU A 90 45.01 48.34 20.15
N GLU A 91 44.48 48.13 21.36
CA GLU A 91 45.20 47.42 22.42
C GLU A 91 45.48 45.96 22.01
N LEU A 92 44.53 45.30 21.33
CA LEU A 92 44.76 43.98 20.75
C LEU A 92 45.81 43.99 19.63
N ALA A 93 45.83 45.03 18.79
CA ALA A 93 46.85 45.19 17.77
C ALA A 93 48.25 45.38 18.39
N VAL A 94 48.37 46.14 19.49
CA VAL A 94 49.61 46.28 20.26
C VAL A 94 50.03 44.94 20.88
N ILE A 95 49.10 44.18 21.45
CA ILE A 95 49.40 42.86 22.03
C ILE A 95 49.94 41.91 20.96
N TYR A 96 49.34 41.90 19.75
CA TYR A 96 49.71 40.95 18.70
C TYR A 96 50.96 41.35 17.89
N TYR A 97 51.09 42.64 17.54
CA TYR A 97 52.13 43.15 16.63
C TYR A 97 53.18 44.05 17.32
N GLY A 98 52.94 44.47 18.58
CA GLY A 98 53.76 45.45 19.31
C GLY A 98 53.37 46.91 19.04
N ASP A 99 54.05 47.86 19.71
CA ASP A 99 53.77 49.31 19.68
C ASP A 99 53.90 49.99 18.31
N LYS A 100 54.34 49.27 17.27
CA LYS A 100 54.63 49.80 15.93
C LYS A 100 53.91 49.04 14.82
N TYR A 101 52.67 48.62 15.06
CA TYR A 101 51.84 48.03 14.02
C TYR A 101 51.45 49.07 12.96
N ASN A 102 51.32 48.63 11.72
CA ASN A 102 50.95 49.50 10.61
C ASN A 102 49.44 49.47 10.32
N PRO A 103 48.91 50.46 9.57
CA PRO A 103 47.47 50.53 9.26
C PRO A 103 46.89 49.29 8.55
N LYS A 104 47.67 48.55 7.76
CA LYS A 104 47.22 47.32 7.09
C LYS A 104 47.06 46.17 8.09
N GLU A 105 47.98 46.06 9.04
CA GLU A 105 47.94 45.06 10.12
C GLU A 105 46.71 45.27 11.01
N PHE A 106 46.39 46.52 11.33
CA PHE A 106 45.18 46.88 12.07
C PHE A 106 43.91 46.47 11.33
N CYS A 107 43.79 46.83 10.04
CA CYS A 107 42.62 46.45 9.24
C CYS A 107 42.53 44.93 9.02
N GLY A 108 43.66 44.24 8.89
CA GLY A 108 43.71 42.77 8.82
C GLY A 108 43.23 42.11 10.11
N LEU A 109 43.63 42.63 11.28
CA LEU A 109 43.14 42.16 12.58
C LEU A 109 41.65 42.38 12.74
N LEU A 110 41.18 43.58 12.41
CA LEU A 110 39.76 43.92 12.40
C LEU A 110 38.96 42.93 11.53
N LEU A 111 39.42 42.65 10.30
CA LEU A 111 38.75 41.69 9.43
C LEU A 111 38.74 40.26 10.01
N SER A 112 39.83 39.83 10.62
CA SER A 112 39.97 38.49 11.22
C SER A 112 39.00 38.28 12.39
N LEU A 113 38.90 39.26 13.30
CA LEU A 113 38.00 39.24 14.45
C LEU A 113 36.52 39.06 14.04
N TYR A 114 36.10 39.69 12.93
CA TYR A 114 34.71 39.65 12.46
C TYR A 114 34.41 38.52 11.47
N SER A 115 35.42 37.83 10.96
CA SER A 115 35.26 36.78 9.94
C SER A 115 35.51 35.36 10.47
N SER A 116 36.01 35.23 11.69
CA SER A 116 36.23 33.93 12.33
C SER A 116 34.92 33.17 12.57
N SER A 117 34.94 31.86 12.31
CA SER A 117 33.82 30.96 12.60
C SER A 117 33.68 30.66 14.09
N ILE A 118 34.76 30.84 14.87
CA ILE A 118 34.80 30.72 16.32
C ILE A 118 35.06 32.08 16.91
N SER A 119 34.18 32.53 17.80
CA SER A 119 34.33 33.79 18.51
C SER A 119 35.28 33.58 19.69
N TYR A 120 36.56 33.89 19.47
CA TYR A 120 37.54 34.07 20.54
C TYR A 120 37.31 35.37 21.31
N PHE A 121 36.61 36.31 20.68
CA PHE A 121 36.34 37.62 21.23
C PHE A 121 34.89 38.02 20.94
N ARG A 122 34.24 38.63 21.93
CA ARG A 122 32.93 39.29 21.79
C ARG A 122 33.15 40.77 21.51
N LEU A 123 32.58 41.25 20.42
CA LEU A 123 32.79 42.61 19.92
C LEU A 123 31.56 43.47 20.23
N ASN A 124 31.77 44.66 20.80
CA ASN A 124 30.74 45.67 21.00
C ASN A 124 31.33 47.05 20.67
N ASP A 125 31.02 47.55 19.47
CA ASP A 125 31.67 48.71 18.87
C ASP A 125 33.21 48.56 18.88
N ASP A 126 33.92 49.49 19.51
CA ASP A 126 35.39 49.52 19.57
C ASP A 126 35.95 48.67 20.74
N ILE A 127 35.07 48.07 21.56
CA ILE A 127 35.45 47.30 22.75
C ILE A 127 35.33 45.81 22.48
N VAL A 128 36.39 45.09 22.82
CA VAL A 128 36.58 43.67 22.64
C VAL A 128 36.69 42.98 24.00
N TYR A 129 35.94 41.89 24.18
CA TYR A 129 35.97 41.08 25.39
C TYR A 129 36.51 39.69 25.04
N PRO A 130 37.63 39.23 25.63
CA PRO A 130 38.06 37.84 25.48
C PRO A 130 36.95 36.89 25.93
N GLU A 131 36.61 35.91 25.10
CA GLU A 131 35.59 34.91 25.44
C GLU A 131 36.09 33.94 26.50
N ARG A 132 35.17 33.30 27.24
CA ARG A 132 35.58 32.33 28.26
C ARG A 132 36.05 31.03 27.62
N GLU A 133 37.04 30.39 28.23
CA GLU A 133 37.59 29.12 27.76
C GLU A 133 36.52 28.02 27.59
N MET A 134 35.55 27.95 28.52
CA MET A 134 34.39 27.05 28.39
C MET A 134 33.52 27.36 27.17
N ASP A 135 33.28 28.64 26.87
CA ASP A 135 32.42 29.06 25.76
C ASP A 135 33.11 28.81 24.41
N ILE A 136 34.43 29.02 24.32
CA ILE A 136 35.26 28.67 23.16
C ILE A 136 35.27 27.15 22.94
N SER A 137 35.46 26.37 24.01
CA SER A 137 35.43 24.90 23.96
C SER A 137 34.06 24.37 23.51
N GLN A 138 32.96 24.96 23.99
CA GLN A 138 31.61 24.63 23.53
C GLN A 138 31.40 24.95 22.05
N GLN A 139 31.93 26.07 21.56
CA GLN A 139 31.88 26.43 20.13
C GLN A 139 32.67 25.45 19.27
N HIS A 140 33.89 25.06 19.68
CA HIS A 140 34.69 24.02 19.01
C HIS A 140 33.94 22.69 18.94
N ASN A 141 33.44 22.21 20.07
CA ASN A 141 32.64 20.98 20.14
C ASN A 141 31.40 21.06 19.23
N ARG A 142 30.72 22.21 19.20
CA ARG A 142 29.57 22.43 18.32
C ARG A 142 29.97 22.39 16.85
N GLN A 143 31.08 23.02 16.46
CA GLN A 143 31.57 22.97 15.09
C GLN A 143 31.98 21.57 14.66
N GLU A 144 32.70 20.83 15.51
CA GLU A 144 33.06 19.44 15.25
C GLU A 144 31.82 18.55 15.11
N ASN A 145 30.83 18.73 15.98
CA ASN A 145 29.56 17.98 15.88
C ASN A 145 28.79 18.33 14.60
N LEU A 146 28.77 19.60 14.18
CA LEU A 146 28.18 20.01 12.92
C LEU A 146 28.92 19.43 11.72
N LYS A 147 30.25 19.38 11.77
CA LYS A 147 31.08 18.76 10.74
C LYS A 147 30.80 17.27 10.64
N LYS A 148 30.83 16.54 11.77
CA LYS A 148 30.48 15.11 11.84
C LYS A 148 29.08 14.84 11.28
N LEU A 149 28.10 15.66 11.65
CA LEU A 149 26.73 15.52 11.12
C LEU A 149 26.67 15.76 9.59
N ASN A 150 27.39 16.75 9.07
CA ASN A 150 27.45 17.00 7.64
C ASN A 150 28.15 15.86 6.89
N ASP A 151 29.20 15.28 7.47
CA ASP A 151 29.90 14.13 6.92
C ASP A 151 28.97 12.90 6.89
N GLU A 152 28.28 12.59 8.00
CA GLU A 152 27.26 11.52 8.09
C GLU A 152 26.16 11.67 7.02
N LEU A 153 25.67 12.91 6.82
CA LEU A 153 24.66 13.24 5.82
C LEU A 153 25.17 13.04 4.38
N ASN A 154 26.41 13.48 4.10
CA ASN A 154 27.02 13.35 2.79
C ASN A 154 27.27 11.88 2.45
N ASP A 155 27.74 11.08 3.39
CA ASP A 155 27.94 9.64 3.23
C ASP A 155 26.61 8.94 2.90
N PHE A 156 25.56 9.24 3.67
CA PHE A 156 24.23 8.69 3.43
C PHE A 156 23.66 9.11 2.07
N ARG A 157 23.86 10.37 1.68
CA ARG A 157 23.47 10.89 0.35
C ARG A 157 24.18 10.14 -0.78
N LEU A 158 25.50 9.96 -0.67
CA LEU A 158 26.31 9.24 -1.65
C LEU A 158 25.96 7.75 -1.71
N TRP A 159 25.57 7.16 -0.58
CA TRP A 159 25.04 5.82 -0.52
C TRP A 159 23.72 5.69 -1.27
N ILE A 160 22.75 6.61 -1.07
CA ILE A 160 21.47 6.61 -1.81
C ILE A 160 21.69 6.78 -3.32
N LEU A 161 22.50 7.76 -3.72
CA LEU A 161 22.59 8.16 -5.13
C LEU A 161 23.52 7.28 -5.97
N LYS A 162 24.66 6.89 -5.40
CA LYS A 162 25.74 6.24 -6.15
C LYS A 162 26.01 4.81 -5.71
N GLY A 163 25.35 4.34 -4.65
CA GLY A 163 25.63 3.02 -4.08
C GLY A 163 26.99 2.95 -3.39
N SER A 164 27.51 4.10 -2.95
CA SER A 164 28.79 4.18 -2.24
C SER A 164 28.71 3.35 -0.96
N LYS A 165 29.79 2.64 -0.60
CA LYS A 165 29.83 1.87 0.65
C LYS A 165 29.94 2.79 1.86
N ILE A 166 29.16 2.50 2.90
CA ILE A 166 29.35 3.03 4.25
C ILE A 166 30.00 1.90 5.06
N GLU A 167 31.24 2.09 5.50
CA GLU A 167 32.00 1.05 6.22
C GLU A 167 31.45 0.81 7.63
N LEU A 168 31.13 1.89 8.33
CA LEU A 168 30.56 1.86 9.67
C LEU A 168 29.34 2.78 9.72
N TRP A 169 28.18 2.18 9.96
CA TRP A 169 26.93 2.92 10.07
C TRP A 169 26.81 3.56 11.46
N THR A 170 26.44 4.83 11.51
CA THR A 170 26.07 5.49 12.77
C THR A 170 24.62 5.18 13.14
N ASP A 171 24.26 5.27 14.42
CA ASP A 171 22.88 5.06 14.89
C ASP A 171 21.88 5.96 14.17
N ARG A 172 22.27 7.19 13.83
CA ARG A 172 21.43 8.13 13.06
C ARG A 172 21.22 7.68 11.62
N GLN A 173 22.27 7.17 10.97
CA GLN A 173 22.14 6.66 9.60
C GLN A 173 21.26 5.41 9.56
N ILE A 174 21.31 4.57 10.60
CA ILE A 174 20.41 3.43 10.77
C ILE A 174 18.97 3.92 10.98
N GLU A 175 18.73 4.92 11.84
CA GLU A 175 17.41 5.54 12.02
C GLU A 175 16.86 6.07 10.68
N TRP A 176 17.68 6.76 9.89
CA TRP A 176 17.28 7.25 8.56
C TRP A 176 16.96 6.10 7.60
N LEU A 177 17.73 5.02 7.63
CA LEU A 177 17.49 3.84 6.80
C LEU A 177 16.14 3.18 7.14
N GLU A 178 15.86 2.96 8.43
CA GLU A 178 14.58 2.40 8.88
C GLU A 178 13.42 3.33 8.51
N THR A 179 13.59 4.63 8.72
CA THR A 179 12.58 5.63 8.34
C THR A 179 12.32 5.62 6.82
N LEU A 180 13.36 5.42 6.00
CA LEU A 180 13.21 5.29 4.53
C LEU A 180 12.46 4.01 4.15
N LYS A 181 12.76 2.87 4.78
CA LYS A 181 12.03 1.62 4.54
C LYS A 181 10.54 1.82 4.82
N GLU A 182 10.20 2.37 5.98
CA GLU A 182 8.83 2.67 6.38
C GLU A 182 8.13 3.65 5.42
N PHE A 183 8.83 4.71 4.99
CA PHE A 183 8.30 5.66 4.01
C PHE A 183 8.07 5.03 2.63
N VAL A 184 8.96 4.13 2.20
CA VAL A 184 8.81 3.38 0.96
C VAL A 184 7.59 2.45 1.05
N ILE A 185 7.36 1.79 2.18
CA ILE A 185 6.21 0.89 2.39
C ILE A 185 4.90 1.69 2.52
N PHE A 186 4.80 2.62 3.49
CA PHE A 186 3.55 3.27 3.91
C PHE A 186 3.32 4.66 3.27
N GLY A 187 4.36 5.31 2.78
CA GLY A 187 4.22 6.58 2.06
C GLY A 187 3.70 7.72 2.91
N VAL A 188 2.60 8.32 2.48
CA VAL A 188 1.99 9.47 3.18
C VAL A 188 1.31 9.08 4.48
N GLU A 189 0.93 7.81 4.63
CA GLU A 189 0.30 7.26 5.84
C GLU A 189 1.33 7.02 6.95
N PHE A 190 2.62 7.01 6.63
CA PHE A 190 3.68 6.93 7.62
C PHE A 190 3.71 8.16 8.53
N VAL A 191 3.77 7.95 9.85
CA VAL A 191 3.71 9.00 10.88
C VAL A 191 4.80 10.05 10.65
N GLU A 192 6.01 9.64 10.32
CA GLU A 192 7.14 10.56 10.07
C GLU A 192 7.28 10.97 8.60
N SER A 193 6.26 10.75 7.76
CA SER A 193 6.32 11.06 6.31
C SER A 193 6.66 12.53 6.01
N LYS A 194 6.28 13.47 6.90
CA LYS A 194 6.62 14.89 6.76
C LYS A 194 8.11 15.16 7.07
N LYS A 195 8.67 14.50 8.09
CA LYS A 195 10.08 14.63 8.50
C LYS A 195 10.98 14.11 7.39
N ILE A 196 10.68 12.92 6.85
CA ILE A 196 11.49 12.32 5.79
C ILE A 196 11.39 13.06 4.46
N ARG A 197 10.21 13.58 4.08
CA ARG A 197 10.10 14.41 2.86
C ARG A 197 10.95 15.67 2.95
N LYS A 198 10.94 16.35 4.10
CA LYS A 198 11.83 17.50 4.33
C LYS A 198 13.31 17.10 4.26
N PHE A 199 13.66 15.97 4.86
CA PHE A 199 15.00 15.40 4.80
C PHE A 199 15.43 15.14 3.35
N LEU A 200 14.61 14.44 2.56
CA LEU A 200 14.88 14.18 1.14
C LEU A 200 15.05 15.49 0.35
N THR A 201 14.19 16.49 0.55
CA THR A 201 14.34 17.80 -0.10
C THR A 201 15.65 18.50 0.30
N SER A 202 16.11 18.32 1.55
CA SER A 202 17.34 18.95 2.04
C SER A 202 18.62 18.37 1.42
N LEU A 203 18.56 17.16 0.84
CA LEU A 203 19.70 16.52 0.20
C LEU A 203 20.15 17.20 -1.10
N LYS A 204 19.50 18.30 -1.55
CA LYS A 204 19.90 19.14 -2.71
C LYS A 204 20.44 18.34 -3.90
N PHE A 205 19.59 17.59 -4.57
CA PHE A 205 19.97 16.84 -5.77
C PHE A 205 20.34 17.79 -6.92
N GLU A 206 21.29 17.39 -7.79
CA GLU A 206 21.61 18.15 -9.00
C GLU A 206 20.34 18.34 -9.84
N GLY A 207 20.05 19.58 -10.24
CA GLY A 207 18.83 19.93 -10.99
C GLY A 207 17.55 20.14 -10.15
N GLY A 208 17.62 20.06 -8.81
CA GLY A 208 16.46 20.36 -7.94
C GLY A 208 15.38 19.26 -7.88
N LEU A 209 15.68 18.07 -8.43
CA LEU A 209 14.81 16.90 -8.41
C LEU A 209 14.64 16.37 -6.98
N THR A 210 13.44 16.05 -6.54
CA THR A 210 13.22 15.33 -5.27
C THR A 210 13.07 13.85 -5.59
N LEU A 211 13.85 12.97 -4.96
CA LEU A 211 13.70 11.53 -5.16
C LEU A 211 12.23 11.13 -4.93
N ILE A 212 11.62 10.51 -5.93
CA ILE A 212 10.27 9.95 -5.79
C ILE A 212 10.36 8.60 -5.07
N ARG A 213 9.28 8.18 -4.40
CA ARG A 213 9.24 6.93 -3.59
C ARG A 213 9.73 5.70 -4.36
N GLU A 214 9.49 5.69 -5.67
CA GLU A 214 9.91 4.64 -6.59
C GLU A 214 11.43 4.50 -6.67
N GLU A 215 12.16 5.61 -6.86
CA GLU A 215 13.63 5.59 -6.93
C GLU A 215 14.27 5.14 -5.61
N ILE A 216 13.63 5.49 -4.48
CA ILE A 216 14.07 5.02 -3.15
C ILE A 216 13.81 3.52 -3.03
N TYR A 217 12.65 3.03 -3.47
CA TYR A 217 12.34 1.60 -3.48
C TYR A 217 13.36 0.82 -4.31
N ASP A 218 13.63 1.23 -5.55
CA ASP A 218 14.61 0.59 -6.41
C ASP A 218 16.01 0.60 -5.76
N CYS A 219 16.39 1.74 -5.18
CA CYS A 219 17.64 1.88 -4.43
C CYS A 219 17.76 0.85 -3.28
N LEU A 220 16.69 0.67 -2.48
CA LEU A 220 16.67 -0.27 -1.35
C LEU A 220 16.66 -1.73 -1.83
N VAL A 221 15.97 -2.04 -2.92
CA VAL A 221 15.94 -3.39 -3.52
C VAL A 221 17.31 -3.75 -4.09
N ASP A 222 17.92 -2.87 -4.88
CA ASP A 222 19.23 -3.09 -5.50
C ASP A 222 20.33 -3.33 -4.45
N ARG A 223 20.21 -2.64 -3.31
CA ARG A 223 21.14 -2.76 -2.18
C ARG A 223 20.79 -3.91 -1.22
N LYS A 224 19.77 -4.71 -1.54
CA LYS A 224 19.29 -5.84 -0.73
C LYS A 224 18.89 -5.44 0.70
N ILE A 225 18.45 -4.21 0.86
CA ILE A 225 17.93 -3.69 2.13
C ILE A 225 16.49 -4.13 2.34
N ILE A 226 15.70 -4.15 1.27
CA ILE A 226 14.36 -4.74 1.23
C ILE A 226 14.31 -5.76 0.09
N SER A 227 13.51 -6.81 0.28
CA SER A 227 13.30 -7.79 -0.78
C SER A 227 12.24 -7.29 -1.77
N SER A 228 12.48 -7.49 -3.07
CA SER A 228 11.44 -7.28 -4.09
C SER A 228 10.26 -8.23 -3.95
N ARG A 229 10.32 -9.21 -3.04
CA ARG A 229 9.22 -10.11 -2.68
C ARG A 229 8.37 -9.57 -1.53
N GLU A 230 8.82 -8.55 -0.81
CA GLU A 230 8.11 -8.03 0.36
C GLU A 230 6.78 -7.35 -0.03
N PRO A 231 5.71 -7.55 0.78
CA PRO A 231 4.46 -6.85 0.59
C PRO A 231 4.61 -5.36 0.95
N MET A 232 3.86 -4.50 0.26
CA MET A 232 3.97 -3.05 0.35
C MET A 232 2.63 -2.41 0.74
N GLY A 233 2.69 -1.24 1.38
CA GLY A 233 1.51 -0.45 1.75
C GLY A 233 0.52 -1.23 2.62
N LYS A 234 -0.78 -1.15 2.28
CA LYS A 234 -1.85 -1.82 3.03
C LYS A 234 -1.72 -3.34 3.07
N ALA A 235 -1.06 -3.97 2.09
CA ALA A 235 -0.81 -5.41 2.15
C ALA A 235 0.11 -5.78 3.33
N LYS A 236 1.13 -4.95 3.60
CA LYS A 236 2.07 -5.18 4.71
C LYS A 236 1.36 -5.12 6.07
N SER A 237 0.52 -4.10 6.30
CA SER A 237 -0.22 -3.94 7.56
C SER A 237 -1.28 -5.01 7.80
N LEU A 238 -1.75 -5.69 6.75
CA LEU A 238 -2.64 -6.84 6.89
C LEU A 238 -1.86 -8.10 7.30
N ILE A 239 -0.67 -8.33 6.73
CA ILE A 239 0.16 -9.54 6.92
C ILE A 239 0.72 -9.72 8.33
N GLU A 240 0.93 -8.67 9.09
CA GLU A 240 1.57 -8.75 10.42
C GLU A 240 0.60 -9.08 11.58
N LYS A 241 -0.64 -9.49 11.27
CA LYS A 241 -1.70 -9.67 12.28
C LYS A 241 -1.75 -11.09 12.85
N VAL A 242 -1.00 -11.33 13.92
CA VAL A 242 -1.18 -12.50 14.80
C VAL A 242 -2.46 -12.33 15.62
N PHE A 243 -3.16 -13.42 15.94
CA PHE A 243 -4.29 -13.37 16.87
C PHE A 243 -3.78 -13.13 18.31
N PRO A 244 -4.46 -12.29 19.11
CA PRO A 244 -4.15 -12.14 20.54
C PRO A 244 -4.14 -13.48 21.28
N GLU A 245 -3.18 -13.68 22.19
CA GLU A 245 -3.04 -14.93 22.97
C GLU A 245 -4.32 -15.29 23.74
N GLU A 246 -5.02 -14.29 24.29
CA GLU A 246 -6.30 -14.46 24.96
C GLU A 246 -7.35 -15.11 24.06
N ILE A 247 -7.39 -14.76 22.77
CA ILE A 247 -8.33 -15.34 21.80
C ILE A 247 -7.93 -16.79 21.50
N ILE A 248 -6.63 -17.05 21.34
CA ILE A 248 -6.13 -18.41 21.10
C ILE A 248 -6.56 -19.34 22.25
N HIS A 249 -6.37 -18.91 23.50
CA HIS A 249 -6.77 -19.69 24.68
C HIS A 249 -8.29 -19.92 24.77
N VAL A 250 -9.12 -18.93 24.44
CA VAL A 250 -10.59 -19.11 24.42
C VAL A 250 -10.98 -20.15 23.36
N VAL A 251 -10.36 -20.11 22.19
CA VAL A 251 -10.66 -21.01 21.07
C VAL A 251 -10.22 -22.46 21.35
N GLU A 252 -9.10 -22.66 22.06
CA GLU A 252 -8.65 -23.99 22.50
C GLU A 252 -9.68 -24.70 23.37
N ASN A 253 -10.44 -23.94 24.16
CA ASN A 253 -11.47 -24.48 25.05
C ASN A 253 -12.81 -24.79 24.37
N ILE A 254 -12.99 -24.43 23.09
CA ILE A 254 -14.20 -24.78 22.35
C ILE A 254 -14.20 -26.29 22.06
N PRO A 255 -15.28 -27.02 22.40
CA PRO A 255 -15.40 -28.44 22.10
C PRO A 255 -15.24 -28.72 20.60
N GLU A 256 -14.52 -29.80 20.28
CA GLU A 256 -14.32 -30.21 18.87
C GLU A 256 -15.58 -30.76 18.22
N PHE A 257 -16.48 -31.32 19.03
CA PHE A 257 -17.77 -31.87 18.60
C PHE A 257 -18.89 -30.96 19.04
N ILE A 258 -19.49 -30.26 18.07
CA ILE A 258 -20.64 -29.38 18.28
C ILE A 258 -21.85 -30.09 17.70
N HIS A 259 -22.65 -30.72 18.56
CA HIS A 259 -23.93 -31.31 18.22
C HIS A 259 -25.04 -30.59 18.96
N LEU A 260 -25.93 -29.94 18.22
CA LEU A 260 -27.00 -29.14 18.80
C LEU A 260 -28.32 -29.90 18.75
N ASN A 261 -28.92 -30.17 19.91
CA ASN A 261 -30.10 -31.05 20.02
C ASN A 261 -31.39 -30.46 19.39
N ASN A 262 -31.46 -29.13 19.21
CA ASN A 262 -32.63 -28.44 18.65
C ASN A 262 -32.55 -28.28 17.12
N ARG A 263 -31.74 -29.09 16.44
CA ARG A 263 -31.46 -28.97 15.01
C ARG A 263 -31.99 -30.19 14.25
N LYS A 264 -32.42 -29.99 13.00
CA LYS A 264 -32.86 -31.09 12.13
C LYS A 264 -31.67 -32.03 11.88
N ASP A 265 -31.83 -33.30 12.23
CA ASP A 265 -30.79 -34.30 11.97
C ASP A 265 -30.79 -34.69 10.50
N LEU A 266 -29.72 -34.31 9.79
CA LEU A 266 -29.44 -34.65 8.40
C LEU A 266 -28.14 -35.47 8.28
N THR A 267 -27.65 -36.06 9.37
CA THR A 267 -26.38 -36.80 9.41
C THR A 267 -26.39 -38.06 8.54
N ASN A 268 -27.57 -38.59 8.23
CA ASN A 268 -27.76 -39.73 7.33
C ASN A 268 -27.84 -39.34 5.83
N ILE A 269 -27.85 -38.04 5.51
CA ILE A 269 -27.81 -37.57 4.14
C ILE A 269 -26.37 -37.57 3.65
N ASP A 270 -26.15 -38.10 2.46
CA ASP A 270 -24.84 -38.15 1.83
C ASP A 270 -24.42 -36.77 1.31
N VAL A 271 -23.80 -35.99 2.20
CA VAL A 271 -23.25 -34.66 1.93
C VAL A 271 -21.82 -34.78 1.40
N ILE A 272 -21.54 -34.11 0.29
CA ILE A 272 -20.20 -33.97 -0.29
C ILE A 272 -19.78 -32.50 -0.32
N THR A 273 -18.49 -32.23 -0.14
CA THR A 273 -17.92 -30.89 -0.31
C THR A 273 -17.03 -30.85 -1.56
N ILE A 274 -16.98 -29.71 -2.25
CA ILE A 274 -16.26 -29.56 -3.52
C ILE A 274 -15.45 -28.26 -3.50
N ASP A 275 -14.14 -28.38 -3.29
CA ASP A 275 -13.24 -27.25 -3.08
C ASP A 275 -11.92 -27.39 -3.86
N GLU A 276 -10.98 -26.47 -3.67
CA GLU A 276 -9.60 -26.74 -4.02
C GLU A 276 -9.01 -27.82 -3.08
N SER A 277 -8.03 -28.58 -3.60
CA SER A 277 -7.32 -29.58 -2.80
C SER A 277 -6.69 -28.98 -1.54
N SER A 278 -6.19 -27.74 -1.62
CA SER A 278 -5.56 -26.99 -0.53
C SER A 278 -6.53 -26.28 0.42
N THR A 279 -7.83 -26.20 0.11
CA THR A 279 -8.81 -25.50 0.97
C THR A 279 -9.02 -26.25 2.28
N MET A 280 -9.01 -25.55 3.40
CA MET A 280 -9.25 -26.13 4.74
C MET A 280 -10.47 -25.52 5.42
N ASP A 281 -10.82 -24.28 5.06
CA ASP A 281 -11.98 -23.50 5.47
C ASP A 281 -13.20 -23.80 4.57
N ILE A 282 -13.80 -24.98 4.76
CA ILE A 282 -14.90 -25.48 3.92
C ILE A 282 -16.23 -24.97 4.46
N ASP A 283 -16.80 -23.99 3.77
CA ASP A 283 -18.07 -23.34 4.14
C ASP A 283 -19.29 -24.16 3.73
N ASP A 284 -19.26 -24.81 2.56
CA ASP A 284 -20.43 -25.37 1.89
C ASP A 284 -20.33 -26.87 1.58
N GLY A 285 -21.48 -27.54 1.62
CA GLY A 285 -21.67 -28.93 1.26
C GLY A 285 -22.97 -29.13 0.47
N LEU A 286 -22.98 -30.14 -0.40
CA LEU A 286 -24.07 -30.45 -1.31
C LEU A 286 -24.56 -31.88 -1.08
N SER A 287 -25.86 -32.09 -1.19
CA SER A 287 -26.45 -33.43 -1.23
C SER A 287 -27.55 -33.52 -2.26
N ILE A 288 -27.83 -34.75 -2.73
CA ILE A 288 -28.95 -35.01 -3.62
C ILE A 288 -29.53 -36.41 -3.37
N GLN A 289 -30.86 -36.48 -3.37
CA GLN A 289 -31.62 -37.72 -3.27
C GLN A 289 -32.70 -37.74 -4.36
N SER A 290 -32.87 -38.87 -5.03
CA SER A 290 -34.01 -39.07 -5.94
C SER A 290 -35.28 -39.27 -5.13
N THR A 291 -36.39 -38.70 -5.60
CA THR A 291 -37.73 -38.88 -5.04
C THR A 291 -38.66 -39.43 -6.12
N GLU A 292 -39.88 -39.84 -5.76
CA GLU A 292 -40.88 -40.33 -6.73
C GLU A 292 -41.21 -39.27 -7.81
N ASP A 293 -41.26 -38.01 -7.39
CA ASP A 293 -41.64 -36.84 -8.17
C ASP A 293 -40.46 -36.07 -8.79
N GLY A 294 -39.22 -36.43 -8.49
CA GLY A 294 -38.04 -35.71 -8.96
C GLY A 294 -36.82 -35.89 -8.05
N TYR A 295 -36.32 -34.79 -7.48
CA TYR A 295 -35.08 -34.77 -6.70
C TYR A 295 -35.19 -33.84 -5.50
N MET A 296 -34.62 -34.23 -4.36
CA MET A 296 -34.37 -33.35 -3.22
C MET A 296 -32.89 -32.98 -3.20
N VAL A 297 -32.58 -31.71 -3.36
CA VAL A 297 -31.22 -31.16 -3.31
C VAL A 297 -31.04 -30.42 -1.99
N GLY A 298 -29.98 -30.74 -1.27
CA GLY A 298 -29.55 -30.01 -0.08
C GLY A 298 -28.33 -29.13 -0.38
N ILE A 299 -28.39 -27.87 0.04
CA ILE A 299 -27.24 -26.96 0.10
C ILE A 299 -27.02 -26.61 1.56
N HIS A 300 -25.86 -26.98 2.09
CA HIS A 300 -25.56 -26.95 3.53
C HIS A 300 -24.42 -25.98 3.77
N ILE A 301 -24.69 -24.87 4.45
CA ILE A 301 -23.67 -23.89 4.83
C ILE A 301 -23.35 -24.08 6.31
N THR A 302 -22.08 -24.21 6.67
CA THR A 302 -21.64 -24.35 8.06
C THR A 302 -22.20 -23.23 8.95
N ASP A 303 -22.74 -23.59 10.13
CA ASP A 303 -23.34 -22.63 11.07
C ASP A 303 -22.29 -22.09 12.06
N VAL A 304 -21.46 -21.18 11.58
CA VAL A 304 -20.42 -20.50 12.36
C VAL A 304 -21.01 -19.67 13.49
N ALA A 305 -22.20 -19.09 13.27
CA ALA A 305 -22.92 -18.30 14.26
C ALA A 305 -23.23 -19.09 15.54
N SER A 306 -23.31 -20.42 15.47
CA SER A 306 -23.53 -21.29 16.63
C SER A 306 -22.27 -21.64 17.44
N ILE A 307 -21.07 -21.37 16.91
CA ILE A 307 -19.79 -21.77 17.52
C ILE A 307 -19.38 -20.82 18.64
N PHE A 308 -19.63 -19.52 18.47
CA PHE A 308 -19.30 -18.48 19.44
C PHE A 308 -20.36 -17.37 19.43
N SER A 309 -20.62 -16.82 20.61
CA SER A 309 -21.65 -15.80 20.81
C SER A 309 -21.26 -14.45 20.17
N GLU A 310 -22.28 -13.69 19.78
CA GLU A 310 -22.14 -12.28 19.41
C GLU A 310 -21.46 -11.49 20.54
N LYS A 311 -20.63 -10.51 20.20
CA LYS A 311 -19.88 -9.64 21.12
C LYS A 311 -18.83 -10.34 22.01
N SER A 312 -18.58 -11.62 21.78
CA SER A 312 -17.44 -12.33 22.39
C SER A 312 -16.10 -11.77 21.89
N SER A 313 -14.99 -12.12 22.56
CA SER A 313 -13.64 -11.71 22.11
C SER A 313 -13.31 -12.20 20.70
N ILE A 314 -13.73 -13.42 20.35
CA ILE A 314 -13.60 -14.00 19.01
C ILE A 314 -14.40 -13.18 17.99
N ASP A 315 -15.63 -12.81 18.34
CA ASP A 315 -16.52 -12.05 17.46
C ASP A 315 -15.98 -10.64 17.17
N ASN A 316 -15.54 -9.93 18.21
CA ASN A 316 -14.96 -8.61 18.07
C ASN A 316 -13.70 -8.63 17.19
N GLU A 317 -12.88 -9.68 17.30
CA GLU A 317 -11.71 -9.84 16.44
C GLU A 317 -12.09 -10.18 15.00
N ALA A 318 -13.09 -11.05 14.78
CA ALA A 318 -13.63 -11.34 13.46
C ALA A 318 -14.20 -10.06 12.80
N GLN A 319 -14.91 -9.23 13.56
CA GLN A 319 -15.43 -7.93 13.13
C GLN A 319 -14.29 -6.94 12.81
N ASN A 320 -13.22 -6.93 13.60
CA ASN A 320 -12.04 -6.10 13.34
C ASN A 320 -11.31 -6.50 12.05
N ARG A 321 -11.27 -7.80 11.75
CA ARG A 321 -10.66 -8.35 10.53
C ARG A 321 -11.55 -8.22 9.30
N LEU A 322 -12.88 -8.31 9.46
CA LEU A 322 -13.94 -8.25 8.44
C LEU A 322 -13.94 -9.37 7.39
N SER A 323 -12.77 -9.80 6.93
CA SER A 323 -12.61 -10.82 5.90
C SER A 323 -11.25 -11.51 6.07
N SER A 324 -11.17 -12.77 5.65
CA SER A 324 -9.88 -13.40 5.40
C SER A 324 -9.19 -12.67 4.24
N PHE A 325 -7.87 -12.55 4.32
CA PHE A 325 -7.02 -11.95 3.28
C PHE A 325 -6.23 -13.06 2.57
N TYR A 326 -6.41 -13.16 1.25
CA TYR A 326 -5.80 -14.16 0.40
C TYR A 326 -4.76 -13.53 -0.55
N ALA A 327 -3.51 -13.48 -0.11
CA ALA A 327 -2.37 -13.18 -0.97
C ALA A 327 -1.83 -14.47 -1.61
N PRO A 328 -1.14 -14.39 -2.76
CA PRO A 328 -0.53 -15.57 -3.38
C PRO A 328 0.34 -16.41 -2.44
N GLU A 329 1.13 -15.76 -1.60
CA GLU A 329 2.13 -16.38 -0.72
C GLU A 329 1.60 -16.74 0.68
N ILE A 330 0.47 -16.15 1.11
CA ILE A 330 -0.05 -16.31 2.47
C ILE A 330 -1.55 -16.08 2.53
N THR A 331 -2.22 -16.85 3.38
CA THR A 331 -3.60 -16.62 3.79
C THR A 331 -3.61 -16.12 5.24
N ILE A 332 -4.35 -15.05 5.51
CA ILE A 332 -4.58 -14.55 6.87
C ILE A 332 -6.07 -14.70 7.14
N PRO A 333 -6.45 -15.62 8.03
CA PRO A 333 -7.85 -15.91 8.21
C PRO A 333 -8.54 -14.84 9.07
N MET A 334 -9.84 -14.66 8.82
CA MET A 334 -10.73 -13.85 9.66
C MET A 334 -10.90 -14.46 11.05
N LEU A 335 -10.97 -15.79 11.11
CA LEU A 335 -11.14 -16.57 12.33
C LEU A 335 -9.91 -17.43 12.57
N PRO A 336 -9.52 -17.68 13.85
CA PRO A 336 -8.40 -18.57 14.17
C PRO A 336 -8.53 -19.93 13.48
N ASP A 337 -7.40 -20.54 13.10
CA ASP A 337 -7.38 -21.79 12.31
C ASP A 337 -8.18 -22.92 12.95
N ARG A 338 -8.18 -23.02 14.28
CA ARG A 338 -9.01 -24.00 15.00
C ARG A 338 -10.50 -23.82 14.71
N ILE A 339 -10.98 -22.58 14.52
CA ILE A 339 -12.34 -22.27 14.07
C ILE A 339 -12.49 -22.51 12.57
N SER A 340 -11.72 -21.78 11.76
CA SER A 340 -11.90 -21.73 10.31
C SER A 340 -11.60 -23.06 9.62
N GLN A 341 -10.58 -23.79 10.07
CA GLN A 341 -10.07 -24.99 9.41
C GLN A 341 -10.44 -26.31 10.11
N ASN A 342 -11.02 -26.26 11.31
CA ASN A 342 -11.46 -27.46 12.03
C ASN A 342 -12.94 -27.37 12.48
N ILE A 343 -13.23 -26.75 13.63
CA ILE A 343 -14.55 -26.92 14.28
C ILE A 343 -15.70 -26.30 13.48
N GLY A 344 -15.43 -25.25 12.69
CA GLY A 344 -16.39 -24.63 11.79
C GLY A 344 -16.32 -25.14 10.35
N SER A 345 -15.33 -25.94 9.99
CA SER A 345 -15.19 -26.48 8.63
C SER A 345 -15.99 -27.78 8.47
N LEU A 346 -16.64 -27.95 7.30
CA LEU A 346 -17.41 -29.15 6.95
C LEU A 346 -16.51 -30.35 6.55
N ILE A 347 -15.53 -30.66 7.41
CA ILE A 347 -14.58 -31.75 7.20
C ILE A 347 -15.27 -33.13 7.20
N PRO A 348 -14.80 -34.09 6.38
CA PRO A 348 -15.42 -35.40 6.29
C PRO A 348 -15.41 -36.19 7.60
N GLY A 349 -16.47 -36.95 7.85
CA GLY A 349 -16.60 -37.88 8.97
C GLY A 349 -16.98 -37.23 10.30
N VAL A 350 -17.11 -35.90 10.36
CA VAL A 350 -17.43 -35.19 11.61
C VAL A 350 -18.80 -34.52 11.51
N ILE A 351 -19.56 -34.57 12.60
CA ILE A 351 -20.86 -33.89 12.66
C ILE A 351 -20.63 -32.40 12.88
N ARG A 352 -21.30 -31.58 12.07
CA ARG A 352 -21.23 -30.12 12.10
C ARG A 352 -22.63 -29.50 12.06
N PRO A 353 -22.86 -28.40 12.80
CA PRO A 353 -24.08 -27.63 12.64
C PRO A 353 -24.04 -26.89 11.30
N ALA A 354 -25.19 -26.81 10.63
CA ALA A 354 -25.33 -26.16 9.33
C ALA A 354 -26.69 -25.50 9.16
N MET A 355 -26.71 -24.42 8.39
CA MET A 355 -27.90 -23.84 7.78
C MET A 355 -28.13 -24.53 6.43
N SER A 356 -29.19 -25.34 6.36
CA SER A 356 -29.46 -26.21 5.22
C SER A 356 -30.68 -25.74 4.44
N LEU A 357 -30.49 -25.46 3.16
CA LEU A 357 -31.57 -25.23 2.21
C LEU A 357 -31.91 -26.55 1.52
N LEU A 358 -33.14 -27.02 1.74
CA LEU A 358 -33.65 -28.26 1.15
C LEU A 358 -34.63 -27.89 0.05
N ILE A 359 -34.33 -28.28 -1.19
CA ILE A 359 -35.06 -27.86 -2.39
C ILE A 359 -35.60 -29.10 -3.10
N ASN A 360 -36.91 -29.14 -3.31
CA ASN A 360 -37.53 -30.18 -4.12
C ASN A 360 -37.64 -29.71 -5.56
N PHE A 361 -36.93 -30.40 -6.44
CA PHE A 361 -37.00 -30.25 -7.89
C PHE A 361 -37.93 -31.31 -8.48
N GLN A 362 -38.69 -30.92 -9.50
CA GLN A 362 -39.43 -31.85 -10.36
C GLN A 362 -38.46 -32.59 -11.30
N LYS A 363 -38.97 -33.59 -12.04
CA LYS A 363 -38.18 -34.37 -13.02
C LYS A 363 -37.57 -33.54 -14.14
N ASP A 364 -38.19 -32.40 -14.47
CA ASP A 364 -37.71 -31.42 -15.45
C ASP A 364 -36.79 -30.34 -14.84
N PHE A 365 -36.37 -30.51 -13.58
CA PHE A 365 -35.50 -29.61 -12.84
C PHE A 365 -36.10 -28.23 -12.53
N ILE A 366 -37.44 -28.12 -12.51
CA ILE A 366 -38.14 -26.94 -11.99
C ILE A 366 -38.28 -27.05 -10.46
N ILE A 367 -38.07 -25.95 -9.74
CA ILE A 367 -38.27 -25.89 -8.28
C ILE A 367 -39.76 -26.03 -7.97
N LYS A 368 -40.13 -27.05 -7.17
CA LYS A 368 -41.49 -27.28 -6.67
C LYS A 368 -41.73 -26.49 -5.37
N ASN A 369 -40.83 -26.64 -4.42
CA ASN A 369 -40.80 -25.90 -3.15
C ASN A 369 -39.42 -26.04 -2.50
N TRP A 370 -39.18 -25.28 -1.44
CA TRP A 370 -37.97 -25.37 -0.65
C TRP A 370 -38.23 -24.95 0.80
N GLU A 371 -37.35 -25.35 1.70
CA GLU A 371 -37.32 -24.90 3.10
C GLU A 371 -35.87 -24.62 3.55
N ILE A 372 -35.69 -23.64 4.44
CA ILE A 372 -34.43 -23.40 5.13
C ILE A 372 -34.57 -23.89 6.57
N VAL A 373 -33.60 -24.69 7.02
CA VAL A 373 -33.62 -25.29 8.36
C VAL A 373 -32.24 -25.21 8.99
N LEU A 374 -32.24 -25.05 10.31
CA LEU A 374 -31.04 -25.24 11.11
C LEU A 374 -30.87 -26.74 11.40
N SER A 375 -29.69 -27.29 11.12
CA SER A 375 -29.47 -28.74 11.01
C SER A 375 -28.14 -29.20 11.57
N ASN A 376 -28.02 -30.50 11.84
CA ASN A 376 -26.73 -31.19 12.00
C ASN A 376 -26.48 -32.06 10.77
N ILE A 377 -25.31 -31.93 10.14
CA ILE A 377 -24.92 -32.72 8.97
C ILE A 377 -23.64 -33.49 9.26
N LYS A 378 -23.36 -34.50 8.45
CA LYS A 378 -22.07 -35.20 8.44
C LYS A 378 -21.57 -35.24 7.00
N SER A 379 -20.53 -34.47 6.70
CA SER A 379 -19.87 -34.57 5.40
C SER A 379 -19.27 -35.97 5.25
N HIS A 380 -19.57 -36.65 4.15
CA HIS A 380 -19.07 -38.00 3.89
C HIS A 380 -17.73 -37.96 3.17
N LYS A 381 -17.51 -36.94 2.33
CA LYS A 381 -16.34 -36.86 1.48
C LYS A 381 -16.06 -35.43 1.02
N LYS A 382 -14.77 -35.10 0.94
CA LYS A 382 -14.26 -33.92 0.24
C LYS A 382 -13.78 -34.34 -1.14
N LEU A 383 -14.27 -33.67 -2.18
CA LEU A 383 -13.80 -33.78 -3.55
C LEU A 383 -13.11 -32.49 -3.96
N ASN A 384 -12.19 -32.57 -4.91
CA ASN A 384 -11.68 -31.37 -5.58
C ASN A 384 -12.35 -31.14 -6.94
N TYR A 385 -12.34 -29.89 -7.42
CA TYR A 385 -12.95 -29.53 -8.71
C TYR A 385 -12.47 -30.41 -9.88
N GLN A 386 -11.18 -30.76 -9.93
CA GLN A 386 -10.63 -31.58 -11.00
C GLN A 386 -11.17 -33.02 -10.97
N GLU A 387 -11.36 -33.61 -9.79
CA GLU A 387 -11.98 -34.92 -9.62
C GLU A 387 -13.43 -34.90 -10.11
N VAL A 388 -14.19 -33.87 -9.75
CA VAL A 388 -15.59 -33.72 -10.17
C VAL A 388 -15.68 -33.52 -11.68
N ASP A 389 -14.83 -32.68 -12.27
CA ASP A 389 -14.78 -32.50 -13.72
C ASP A 389 -14.47 -33.82 -14.45
N ASN A 390 -13.53 -34.62 -13.93
CA ASN A 390 -13.22 -35.94 -14.50
C ASN A 390 -14.41 -36.92 -14.41
N ILE A 391 -15.20 -36.86 -13.34
CA ILE A 391 -16.42 -37.66 -13.18
C ILE A 391 -17.49 -37.21 -14.18
N LEU A 392 -17.67 -35.91 -14.36
CA LEU A 392 -18.64 -35.33 -15.30
C LEU A 392 -18.27 -35.61 -16.76
N ASP A 393 -16.98 -35.67 -17.08
CA ASP A 393 -16.44 -36.03 -18.40
C ASP A 393 -16.47 -37.55 -18.70
N HIS A 394 -17.06 -38.37 -17.83
CA HIS A 394 -17.06 -39.84 -17.93
C HIS A 394 -15.67 -40.50 -17.89
N LYS A 395 -14.62 -39.78 -17.48
CA LYS A 395 -13.26 -40.32 -17.34
C LYS A 395 -13.11 -41.19 -16.10
N ILE A 396 -13.96 -40.99 -15.10
CA ILE A 396 -14.00 -41.73 -13.84
C ILE A 396 -15.45 -42.14 -13.56
N VAL A 397 -15.66 -43.40 -13.21
CA VAL A 397 -16.95 -43.90 -12.70
C VAL A 397 -16.74 -44.33 -11.25
N ASN A 398 -17.50 -43.74 -10.34
CA ASN A 398 -17.52 -44.07 -8.91
C ASN A 398 -18.96 -43.99 -8.37
N GLY A 399 -19.16 -44.32 -7.09
CA GLY A 399 -20.49 -44.33 -6.46
C GLY A 399 -21.24 -42.99 -6.47
N ASP A 400 -20.53 -41.87 -6.67
CA ASP A 400 -21.10 -40.50 -6.65
C ASP A 400 -21.44 -39.97 -8.05
N SER A 401 -21.11 -40.74 -9.10
CA SER A 401 -21.14 -40.25 -10.49
C SER A 401 -22.54 -39.84 -10.95
N ASP A 402 -23.58 -40.59 -10.59
CA ASP A 402 -24.95 -40.27 -11.02
C ASP A 402 -25.50 -39.05 -10.27
N LYS A 403 -25.20 -38.94 -8.97
CA LYS A 403 -25.56 -37.78 -8.13
C LYS A 403 -24.98 -36.48 -8.69
N LEU A 404 -23.67 -36.48 -8.97
CA LEU A 404 -22.96 -35.33 -9.52
C LEU A 404 -23.47 -34.95 -10.92
N LYS A 405 -23.78 -35.94 -11.78
CA LYS A 405 -24.35 -35.67 -13.11
C LYS A 405 -25.73 -35.02 -13.04
N ILE A 406 -26.57 -35.44 -12.09
CA ILE A 406 -27.90 -34.84 -11.89
C ILE A 406 -27.76 -33.42 -11.34
N LEU A 407 -26.94 -33.21 -10.31
CA LEU A 407 -26.64 -31.86 -9.79
C LEU A 407 -26.11 -30.94 -10.89
N TYR A 408 -25.23 -31.44 -11.76
CA TYR A 408 -24.73 -30.68 -12.90
C TYR A 408 -25.84 -30.30 -13.89
N LYS A 409 -26.76 -31.21 -14.21
CA LYS A 409 -27.93 -30.91 -15.06
C LYS A 409 -28.84 -29.86 -14.45
N ILE A 410 -29.10 -29.95 -13.14
CA ILE A 410 -29.87 -28.93 -12.40
C ILE A 410 -29.17 -27.57 -12.50
N SER A 411 -27.86 -27.53 -12.22
CA SER A 411 -27.09 -26.28 -12.29
C SER A 411 -27.06 -25.66 -13.70
N LYS A 412 -27.08 -26.49 -14.75
CA LYS A 412 -27.23 -26.03 -16.13
C LYS A 412 -28.58 -25.38 -16.38
N ASN A 413 -29.67 -25.94 -15.87
CA ASN A 413 -31.00 -25.34 -16.00
C ASN A 413 -31.06 -23.98 -15.28
N LEU A 414 -30.57 -23.92 -14.04
CA LEU A 414 -30.47 -22.68 -13.26
C LEU A 414 -29.66 -21.61 -14.00
N HIS A 415 -28.50 -22.00 -14.56
CA HIS A 415 -27.67 -21.12 -15.36
C HIS A 415 -28.41 -20.58 -16.58
N MET A 416 -29.11 -21.45 -17.33
CA MET A 416 -29.87 -21.04 -18.51
C MET A 416 -30.96 -20.04 -18.17
N ASP A 417 -31.70 -20.26 -17.08
CA ASP A 417 -32.75 -19.34 -16.64
C ASP A 417 -32.16 -17.99 -16.21
N ARG A 418 -31.03 -18.02 -15.51
CA ARG A 418 -30.29 -16.82 -15.12
C ARG A 418 -29.79 -16.00 -16.32
N MET A 419 -29.32 -16.67 -17.37
CA MET A 419 -28.92 -16.00 -18.62
C MET A 419 -30.14 -15.45 -19.39
N LYS A 420 -31.28 -16.15 -19.40
CA LYS A 420 -32.54 -15.64 -19.98
C LYS A 420 -33.02 -14.38 -19.25
N SER A 421 -32.79 -14.30 -17.94
CA SER A 421 -33.09 -13.13 -17.11
C SER A 421 -32.06 -11.98 -17.26
N GLY A 422 -31.16 -12.05 -18.23
CA GLY A 422 -30.17 -11.00 -18.52
C GLY A 422 -28.88 -11.08 -17.71
N GLY A 423 -28.65 -12.18 -16.96
CA GLY A 423 -27.39 -12.42 -16.28
C GLY A 423 -26.20 -12.49 -17.24
N ILE A 424 -25.03 -12.11 -16.75
CA ILE A 424 -23.79 -12.03 -17.55
C ILE A 424 -22.79 -13.06 -17.03
N GLU A 425 -22.32 -13.95 -17.91
CA GLU A 425 -21.20 -14.84 -17.62
C GLU A 425 -19.87 -14.22 -18.10
N PHE A 426 -18.90 -14.11 -17.18
CA PHE A 426 -17.54 -13.67 -17.45
C PHE A 426 -16.64 -14.88 -17.62
N ASN A 427 -16.20 -15.15 -18.85
CA ASN A 427 -15.18 -16.15 -19.12
C ASN A 427 -13.79 -15.52 -18.99
N ARG A 428 -13.28 -15.41 -17.77
CA ARG A 428 -11.92 -14.93 -17.50
C ARG A 428 -11.20 -15.95 -16.63
N PRO A 429 -10.06 -16.51 -17.07
CA PRO A 429 -9.29 -17.39 -16.22
C PRO A 429 -8.80 -16.65 -14.97
N GLU A 430 -8.43 -17.41 -13.95
CA GLU A 430 -7.81 -16.88 -12.74
C GLU A 430 -6.31 -17.19 -12.74
N ILE A 431 -5.52 -16.37 -12.06
CA ILE A 431 -4.08 -16.61 -11.93
C ILE A 431 -3.81 -17.19 -10.55
N LYS A 432 -3.07 -18.29 -10.52
CA LYS A 432 -2.51 -18.89 -9.31
C LYS A 432 -0.99 -18.86 -9.37
N PHE A 433 -0.38 -18.73 -8.20
CA PHE A 433 1.06 -18.76 -8.04
C PHE A 433 1.46 -19.99 -7.24
N GLU A 434 2.57 -20.62 -7.63
CA GLU A 434 3.19 -21.71 -6.88
C GLU A 434 4.60 -21.29 -6.47
N PHE A 435 4.91 -21.47 -5.19
CA PHE A 435 6.16 -21.04 -4.58
C PHE A 435 7.01 -22.27 -4.28
N ASN A 436 8.21 -22.36 -4.87
CA ASN A 436 9.17 -23.43 -4.62
C ASN A 436 10.54 -22.83 -4.31
N LYS A 437 10.89 -22.79 -3.01
CA LYS A 437 12.12 -22.17 -2.49
C LYS A 437 12.30 -20.73 -2.99
N ASP A 438 13.04 -20.57 -4.08
CA ASP A 438 13.39 -19.29 -4.71
C ASP A 438 12.69 -19.01 -6.04
N GLN A 439 11.89 -19.95 -6.52
CA GLN A 439 11.17 -19.82 -7.78
C GLN A 439 9.67 -19.63 -7.52
N VAL A 440 9.06 -18.77 -8.33
CA VAL A 440 7.63 -18.52 -8.34
C VAL A 440 7.14 -18.81 -9.74
N TYR A 441 6.17 -19.71 -9.85
CA TYR A 441 5.54 -20.08 -11.11
C TYR A 441 4.14 -19.46 -11.17
N MET A 442 3.82 -18.87 -12.30
CA MET A 442 2.48 -18.36 -12.60
C MET A 442 1.74 -19.38 -13.45
N LYS A 443 0.53 -19.76 -13.06
CA LYS A 443 -0.36 -20.60 -13.86
C LYS A 443 -1.75 -19.99 -13.96
N THR A 444 -2.43 -20.28 -15.05
CA THR A 444 -3.85 -19.94 -15.22
C THR A 444 -4.73 -21.12 -14.89
N ILE A 445 -5.86 -20.83 -14.26
CA ILE A 445 -6.90 -21.79 -13.92
C ILE A 445 -8.17 -21.38 -14.65
N PRO A 446 -8.79 -22.28 -15.42
CA PRO A 446 -10.07 -21.99 -16.07
C PRO A 446 -11.15 -21.77 -15.01
N LYS A 447 -11.88 -20.67 -15.12
CA LYS A 447 -12.95 -20.31 -14.17
C LYS A 447 -14.26 -21.06 -14.44
N LEU A 448 -14.54 -21.36 -15.72
CA LEU A 448 -15.81 -21.92 -16.17
C LEU A 448 -15.75 -23.45 -16.37
N THR A 449 -15.09 -24.18 -15.47
CA THR A 449 -15.18 -25.65 -15.50
C THR A 449 -16.58 -26.12 -15.06
N PRO A 450 -17.06 -27.29 -15.54
CA PRO A 450 -18.36 -27.83 -15.17
C PRO A 450 -18.63 -27.84 -13.65
N SER A 451 -17.68 -28.31 -12.86
CA SER A 451 -17.76 -28.39 -11.40
C SER A 451 -17.83 -27.03 -10.72
N ARG A 452 -16.98 -26.06 -11.13
CA ARG A 452 -17.01 -24.69 -10.60
C ARG A 452 -18.31 -23.99 -10.92
N ARG A 453 -18.81 -24.12 -12.15
CA ARG A 453 -20.13 -23.58 -12.53
C ARG A 453 -21.23 -24.21 -11.69
N MET A 454 -21.21 -25.53 -11.51
CA MET A 454 -22.20 -26.24 -10.69
C MET A 454 -22.28 -25.70 -9.27
N VAL A 455 -21.14 -25.62 -8.57
CA VAL A 455 -21.09 -25.07 -7.21
C VAL A 455 -21.53 -23.61 -7.19
N SER A 456 -21.03 -22.79 -8.13
CA SER A 456 -21.38 -21.37 -8.22
C SER A 456 -22.89 -21.13 -8.41
N GLU A 457 -23.57 -21.88 -9.29
CA GLU A 457 -25.01 -21.71 -9.52
C GLU A 457 -25.83 -22.12 -8.29
N LEU A 458 -25.41 -23.17 -7.58
CA LEU A 458 -26.07 -23.59 -6.34
C LEU A 458 -25.88 -22.54 -5.22
N MET A 459 -24.69 -21.95 -5.08
CA MET A 459 -24.47 -20.84 -4.14
C MET A 459 -25.26 -19.59 -4.52
N VAL A 460 -25.40 -19.29 -5.82
CA VAL A 460 -26.26 -18.18 -6.28
C VAL A 460 -27.72 -18.46 -5.94
N LEU A 461 -28.19 -19.70 -6.16
CA LEU A 461 -29.55 -20.11 -5.80
C LEU A 461 -29.81 -19.96 -4.30
N PHE A 462 -28.90 -20.46 -3.45
CA PHE A 462 -29.01 -20.35 -1.99
C PHE A 462 -29.18 -18.90 -1.54
N ASN A 463 -28.27 -18.04 -1.99
CA ASN A 463 -28.30 -16.62 -1.65
C ASN A 463 -29.54 -15.90 -2.19
N THR A 464 -30.03 -16.28 -3.37
CA THR A 464 -31.24 -15.69 -3.98
C THR A 464 -32.50 -16.06 -3.21
N LEU A 465 -32.68 -17.35 -2.90
CA LEU A 465 -33.87 -17.83 -2.17
C LEU A 465 -33.92 -17.29 -0.74
N LEU A 466 -32.77 -17.18 -0.06
CA LEU A 466 -32.72 -16.54 1.25
C LEU A 466 -32.98 -15.03 1.18
N ALA A 467 -32.50 -14.33 0.14
CA ALA A 467 -32.83 -12.93 -0.08
C ALA A 467 -34.34 -12.72 -0.29
N GLU A 468 -34.98 -13.61 -1.05
CA GLU A 468 -36.43 -13.62 -1.25
C GLU A 468 -37.17 -13.85 0.07
N MET A 469 -36.76 -14.85 0.85
CA MET A 469 -37.30 -15.12 2.18
C MET A 469 -37.25 -13.90 3.09
N CYS A 470 -36.07 -13.27 3.17
CA CYS A 470 -35.85 -12.12 4.04
C CYS A 470 -36.73 -10.94 3.61
N SER A 471 -36.83 -10.70 2.30
CA SER A 471 -37.71 -9.68 1.76
C SER A 471 -39.19 -9.96 2.07
N ASN A 472 -39.66 -11.20 1.90
CA ASN A 472 -41.07 -11.56 2.10
C ASN A 472 -41.47 -11.50 3.59
N ASN A 473 -40.53 -11.73 4.50
CA ASN A 473 -40.74 -11.69 5.95
C ASN A 473 -40.30 -10.36 6.59
N ASN A 474 -39.96 -9.33 5.79
CA ASN A 474 -39.45 -8.03 6.25
C ASN A 474 -38.24 -8.13 7.21
N ILE A 475 -37.36 -9.11 6.99
CA ILE A 475 -36.12 -9.27 7.76
C ILE A 475 -35.08 -8.30 7.20
N PRO A 476 -34.55 -7.35 8.01
CA PRO A 476 -33.46 -6.49 7.59
C PRO A 476 -32.22 -7.33 7.26
N VAL A 477 -31.65 -7.13 6.06
CA VAL A 477 -30.44 -7.81 5.57
C VAL A 477 -29.63 -6.86 4.69
N ILE A 478 -28.40 -7.24 4.38
CA ILE A 478 -27.49 -6.50 3.49
C ILE A 478 -27.59 -7.10 2.09
N TYR A 479 -28.28 -6.41 1.20
CA TYR A 479 -28.37 -6.76 -0.22
C TYR A 479 -27.10 -6.36 -0.98
N ARG A 480 -26.80 -7.13 -2.01
CA ARG A 480 -25.78 -6.85 -3.01
C ARG A 480 -26.48 -6.62 -4.34
N SER A 481 -26.36 -5.42 -4.88
CA SER A 481 -27.01 -5.02 -6.13
C SER A 481 -25.99 -4.55 -7.16
N SER A 482 -26.42 -4.49 -8.42
CA SER A 482 -25.63 -3.94 -9.51
C SER A 482 -26.54 -3.21 -10.49
N VAL A 483 -26.10 -2.06 -10.99
CA VAL A 483 -26.90 -1.27 -11.94
C VAL A 483 -27.01 -2.00 -13.28
N GLU A 484 -28.19 -1.89 -13.90
CA GLU A 484 -28.42 -2.30 -15.28
C GLU A 484 -27.47 -1.61 -16.26
N LEU A 485 -26.89 -2.40 -17.17
CA LEU A 485 -26.14 -1.88 -18.31
C LEU A 485 -27.14 -1.52 -19.40
N LYS A 486 -27.07 -0.29 -19.94
CA LYS A 486 -27.90 0.11 -21.08
C LYS A 486 -27.61 -0.78 -22.30
N ASN A 487 -28.60 -1.17 -23.10
CA ASN A 487 -28.39 -2.07 -24.26
C ASN A 487 -27.29 -1.60 -25.24
N GLU A 488 -27.13 -0.29 -25.44
CA GLU A 488 -26.05 0.30 -26.26
C GLU A 488 -24.63 0.04 -25.72
N THR A 489 -24.50 -0.46 -24.49
CA THR A 489 -23.22 -0.71 -23.82
C THR A 489 -22.70 -2.14 -23.93
N LEU A 490 -23.54 -3.10 -24.31
CA LEU A 490 -23.13 -4.49 -24.56
C LEU A 490 -22.46 -4.57 -25.93
N VAL A 491 -21.12 -4.65 -25.93
CA VAL A 491 -20.37 -4.83 -27.17
C VAL A 491 -20.38 -6.32 -27.52
N ASP A 492 -20.99 -6.66 -28.65
CA ASP A 492 -21.00 -8.01 -29.21
C ASP A 492 -19.63 -8.31 -29.83
N THR A 493 -18.72 -8.83 -29.02
CA THR A 493 -17.43 -9.33 -29.47
C THR A 493 -17.26 -10.77 -29.01
N SER A 494 -16.76 -11.61 -29.92
CA SER A 494 -16.42 -13.01 -29.64
C SER A 494 -15.11 -13.16 -28.84
N VAL A 495 -14.39 -12.06 -28.60
CA VAL A 495 -13.13 -12.05 -27.86
C VAL A 495 -13.41 -11.80 -26.39
N ASP A 496 -13.40 -12.86 -25.58
CA ASP A 496 -13.75 -12.81 -24.15
C ASP A 496 -12.98 -11.75 -23.35
N ALA A 497 -11.67 -11.59 -23.59
CA ALA A 497 -10.87 -10.59 -22.88
C ALA A 497 -11.37 -9.16 -23.15
N LEU A 498 -11.68 -8.82 -24.40
CA LEU A 498 -12.23 -7.52 -24.78
C LEU A 498 -13.65 -7.35 -24.25
N ARG A 499 -14.51 -8.37 -24.40
CA ARG A 499 -15.88 -8.39 -23.87
C ARG A 499 -15.88 -8.10 -22.37
N ASN A 500 -15.10 -8.86 -21.61
CA ASN A 500 -14.97 -8.71 -20.16
C ASN A 500 -14.44 -7.32 -19.79
N TYR A 501 -13.43 -6.80 -20.51
CA TYR A 501 -12.89 -5.47 -20.28
C TYR A 501 -13.94 -4.37 -20.47
N LEU A 502 -14.66 -4.40 -21.59
CA LEU A 502 -15.67 -3.40 -21.94
C LEU A 502 -16.91 -3.45 -21.04
N LEU A 503 -17.29 -4.65 -20.58
CA LEU A 503 -18.37 -4.79 -19.59
C LEU A 503 -17.92 -4.22 -18.25
N LEU A 504 -16.77 -4.66 -17.72
CA LEU A 504 -16.29 -4.23 -16.40
C LEU A 504 -15.94 -2.74 -16.34
N SER A 505 -15.55 -2.11 -17.45
CA SER A 505 -15.31 -0.65 -17.49
C SER A 505 -16.60 0.18 -17.40
N LYS A 506 -17.75 -0.42 -17.72
CA LYS A 506 -19.06 0.26 -17.74
C LYS A 506 -19.94 -0.10 -16.54
N VAL A 507 -19.69 -1.24 -15.91
CA VAL A 507 -20.40 -1.66 -14.69
C VAL A 507 -20.02 -0.74 -13.53
N ARG A 508 -21.00 0.00 -13.02
CA ARG A 508 -20.87 0.62 -11.69
C ARG A 508 -21.24 -0.40 -10.63
N SER A 509 -20.26 -0.80 -9.83
CA SER A 509 -20.54 -1.55 -8.61
C SER A 509 -21.40 -0.69 -7.68
N VAL A 510 -22.60 -1.17 -7.35
CA VAL A 510 -23.42 -0.55 -6.29
C VAL A 510 -22.89 -1.09 -4.96
N ALA A 511 -22.72 -0.19 -3.99
CA ALA A 511 -22.31 -0.60 -2.65
C ALA A 511 -23.38 -1.50 -2.01
N PRO A 512 -23.00 -2.45 -1.13
CA PRO A 512 -23.96 -3.15 -0.28
C PRO A 512 -24.93 -2.16 0.38
N SER A 513 -26.20 -2.53 0.44
CA SER A 513 -27.26 -1.68 0.94
C SER A 513 -28.31 -2.51 1.67
N THR A 514 -28.95 -1.91 2.66
CA THR A 514 -30.15 -2.50 3.29
C THR A 514 -31.41 -2.36 2.44
N ASN A 515 -31.35 -1.57 1.36
CA ASN A 515 -32.44 -1.48 0.39
C ASN A 515 -32.32 -2.60 -0.64
N CYS A 516 -33.41 -3.35 -0.81
CA CYS A 516 -33.50 -4.39 -1.81
C CYS A 516 -33.43 -3.80 -3.22
N SER A 517 -32.58 -4.36 -4.08
CA SER A 517 -32.45 -3.96 -5.48
C SER A 517 -31.90 -5.13 -6.31
N PRO A 518 -32.23 -5.21 -7.62
CA PRO A 518 -31.73 -6.26 -8.50
C PRO A 518 -30.22 -6.34 -8.60
N HIS A 519 -29.72 -7.56 -8.81
CA HIS A 519 -28.32 -7.81 -9.13
C HIS A 519 -28.20 -8.14 -10.62
N PHE A 520 -28.22 -7.10 -11.47
CA PHE A 520 -28.13 -7.21 -12.93
C PHE A 520 -27.07 -8.20 -13.45
N LEU A 521 -25.81 -8.15 -12.99
CA LEU A 521 -24.77 -9.08 -13.49
C LEU A 521 -25.07 -10.55 -13.20
N LEU A 522 -25.77 -10.81 -12.09
CA LEU A 522 -26.19 -12.15 -11.74
C LEU A 522 -27.50 -12.51 -12.41
N GLY A 523 -28.32 -11.58 -12.90
CA GLY A 523 -29.62 -11.89 -13.51
C GLY A 523 -30.67 -12.33 -12.49
N VAL A 524 -30.63 -11.76 -11.28
CA VAL A 524 -31.57 -12.09 -10.17
C VAL A 524 -32.14 -10.82 -9.53
N ASP A 525 -33.39 -10.91 -9.07
CA ASP A 525 -34.13 -9.77 -8.51
C ASP A 525 -33.65 -9.31 -7.13
N LYS A 526 -33.16 -10.26 -6.33
CA LYS A 526 -32.71 -10.03 -4.96
C LYS A 526 -31.53 -10.95 -4.67
N TYR A 527 -30.48 -10.41 -4.04
CA TYR A 527 -29.28 -11.19 -3.74
C TYR A 527 -28.61 -10.71 -2.45
N ILE A 528 -28.27 -11.65 -1.57
CA ILE A 528 -27.45 -11.44 -0.37
C ILE A 528 -26.20 -12.32 -0.43
N GLN A 529 -25.29 -12.22 0.54
CA GLN A 529 -24.14 -13.12 0.66
C GLN A 529 -24.12 -13.72 2.06
N VAL A 530 -24.30 -15.03 2.15
CA VAL A 530 -24.30 -15.78 3.41
C VAL A 530 -23.61 -17.16 3.29
N THR A 531 -23.13 -17.52 2.11
CA THR A 531 -22.54 -18.84 1.82
C THR A 531 -21.05 -18.93 2.19
N SER A 532 -20.46 -17.93 2.84
CA SER A 532 -19.03 -17.99 3.25
C SER A 532 -18.74 -17.37 4.64
N PRO A 533 -19.43 -17.82 5.70
CA PRO A 533 -19.33 -17.25 7.04
C PRO A 533 -17.97 -17.48 7.73
N LEU A 534 -17.15 -18.47 7.31
CA LEU A 534 -15.82 -18.68 7.91
C LEU A 534 -14.81 -17.58 7.54
N ARG A 535 -15.07 -16.87 6.43
CA ARG A 535 -14.11 -15.94 5.81
C ARG A 535 -14.66 -14.56 5.49
N ARG A 536 -15.97 -14.32 5.67
CA ARG A 536 -16.61 -12.99 5.52
C ARG A 536 -17.50 -12.69 6.72
N TYR A 537 -17.18 -11.63 7.44
CA TYR A 537 -17.93 -11.24 8.64
C TYR A 537 -19.36 -10.80 8.29
N GLY A 538 -19.54 -10.21 7.10
CA GLY A 538 -20.88 -9.86 6.60
C GLY A 538 -21.78 -11.10 6.44
N ASP A 539 -21.25 -12.21 5.97
CA ASP A 539 -21.97 -13.47 5.86
C ASP A 539 -22.31 -14.04 7.25
N LEU A 540 -21.36 -14.02 8.18
CA LEU A 540 -21.59 -14.42 9.58
C LEU A 540 -22.68 -13.57 10.25
N LEU A 541 -22.68 -12.26 9.99
CA LEU A 541 -23.68 -11.33 10.50
C LEU A 541 -25.08 -11.67 9.97
N LEU A 542 -25.21 -11.92 8.66
CA LEU A 542 -26.48 -12.33 8.06
C LEU A 542 -26.90 -13.73 8.50
N GLN A 543 -25.95 -14.64 8.71
CA GLN A 543 -26.23 -15.97 9.26
C GLN A 543 -26.83 -15.89 10.66
N ARG A 544 -26.33 -15.00 11.53
CA ARG A 544 -26.93 -14.73 12.85
C ARG A 544 -28.35 -14.19 12.74
N GLN A 545 -28.55 -13.20 11.86
CA GLN A 545 -29.86 -12.60 11.62
C GLN A 545 -30.90 -13.66 11.22
N ILE A 546 -30.53 -14.52 10.26
CA ILE A 546 -31.43 -15.55 9.74
C ILE A 546 -31.65 -16.65 10.78
N SER A 547 -30.60 -17.14 11.44
CA SER A 547 -30.73 -18.20 12.46
C SER A 547 -31.60 -17.74 13.63
N HIS A 548 -31.39 -16.51 14.11
CA HIS A 548 -32.20 -15.95 15.18
C HIS A 548 -33.67 -15.81 14.78
N PHE A 549 -33.95 -15.38 13.55
CA PHE A 549 -35.32 -15.31 13.03
C PHE A 549 -35.96 -16.70 12.92
N LEU A 550 -35.24 -17.71 12.45
CA LEU A 550 -35.77 -19.08 12.35
C LEU A 550 -36.11 -19.68 13.72
N GLU A 551 -35.37 -19.33 14.77
CA GLU A 551 -35.59 -19.83 16.13
C GLU A 551 -36.66 -19.03 16.89
N ASN A 552 -36.73 -17.71 16.70
CA ASN A 552 -37.52 -16.81 17.56
C ASN A 552 -38.64 -16.06 16.82
N GLY A 553 -38.70 -16.11 15.49
CA GLY A 553 -39.69 -15.42 14.67
C GLY A 553 -39.52 -13.90 14.58
N VAL A 554 -38.43 -13.35 15.11
CA VAL A 554 -38.13 -11.91 15.11
C VAL A 554 -36.71 -11.63 14.60
N PRO A 555 -36.48 -10.49 13.91
CA PRO A 555 -35.14 -10.06 13.53
C PRO A 555 -34.22 -9.77 14.73
N LEU A 556 -32.94 -10.12 14.63
CA LEU A 556 -31.93 -9.80 15.65
C LEU A 556 -31.44 -8.34 15.52
N TYR A 557 -31.17 -7.91 14.29
CA TYR A 557 -30.70 -6.57 13.96
C TYR A 557 -31.77 -5.80 13.20
N ASP A 558 -31.84 -4.50 13.50
CA ASP A 558 -32.63 -3.56 12.73
C ASP A 558 -31.85 -3.00 11.53
N LYS A 559 -32.54 -2.21 10.70
CA LYS A 559 -31.95 -1.59 9.51
C LYS A 559 -30.83 -0.61 9.86
N ALA A 560 -30.99 0.16 10.94
CA ALA A 560 -30.04 1.20 11.34
C ALA A 560 -28.69 0.61 11.76
N PHE A 561 -28.71 -0.51 12.48
CA PHE A 561 -27.52 -1.27 12.83
C PHE A 561 -26.77 -1.75 11.59
N LEU A 562 -27.48 -2.35 10.63
CA LEU A 562 -26.88 -2.85 9.39
C LEU A 562 -26.30 -1.72 8.52
N ASP A 563 -27.00 -0.58 8.42
CA ASP A 563 -26.48 0.61 7.73
C ASP A 563 -25.22 1.16 8.41
N GLY A 564 -25.17 1.16 9.74
CA GLY A 564 -23.97 1.51 10.51
C GLY A 564 -22.79 0.58 10.19
N PHE A 565 -23.02 -0.74 10.22
CA PHE A 565 -22.01 -1.72 9.86
C PHE A 565 -21.49 -1.55 8.43
N ILE A 566 -22.37 -1.28 7.47
CA ILE A 566 -21.98 -1.00 6.08
C ILE A 566 -21.05 0.21 6.03
N ASN A 567 -21.43 1.33 6.65
CA ASN A 567 -20.65 2.56 6.63
C ASN A 567 -19.25 2.38 7.24
N ASP A 568 -19.14 1.63 8.34
CA ASP A 568 -17.87 1.43 9.04
C ASP A 568 -16.95 0.41 8.36
N SER A 569 -17.51 -0.60 7.69
CA SER A 569 -16.76 -1.72 7.12
C SER A 569 -16.37 -1.51 5.65
N LEU A 570 -17.14 -0.70 4.89
CA LEU A 570 -16.99 -0.55 3.44
C LEU A 570 -15.58 -0.17 2.98
N GLY A 571 -14.95 0.81 3.66
CA GLY A 571 -13.61 1.26 3.32
C GLY A 571 -12.55 0.16 3.51
N LYS A 572 -12.61 -0.51 4.66
CA LYS A 572 -11.69 -1.60 5.01
C LYS A 572 -11.84 -2.81 4.07
N ILE A 573 -13.07 -3.21 3.72
CA ILE A 573 -13.31 -4.31 2.77
C ILE A 573 -12.71 -3.97 1.39
N ARG A 574 -12.86 -2.73 0.91
CA ARG A 574 -12.25 -2.29 -0.34
C ARG A 574 -10.73 -2.30 -0.26
N ASP A 575 -10.17 -1.91 0.87
CA ASP A 575 -8.72 -1.91 1.10
C ASP A 575 -8.13 -3.31 1.11
N ILE A 576 -8.81 -4.29 1.74
CA ILE A 576 -8.44 -5.71 1.72
C ILE A 576 -8.44 -6.22 0.27
N ALA A 577 -9.54 -6.03 -0.46
CA ALA A 577 -9.66 -6.48 -1.85
C ALA A 577 -8.60 -5.83 -2.77
N ARG A 578 -8.29 -4.55 -2.53
CA ARG A 578 -7.23 -3.84 -3.27
C ARG A 578 -5.86 -4.42 -2.95
N ALA A 579 -5.55 -4.66 -1.68
CA ALA A 579 -4.28 -5.25 -1.27
C ALA A 579 -4.08 -6.67 -1.84
N GLU A 580 -5.13 -7.50 -1.90
CA GLU A 580 -5.06 -8.83 -2.55
C GLU A 580 -4.78 -8.70 -4.05
N SER A 581 -5.50 -7.82 -4.74
CA SER A 581 -5.30 -7.56 -6.16
C SER A 581 -3.89 -7.03 -6.43
N ASP A 582 -3.41 -6.08 -5.62
CA ASP A 582 -2.08 -5.49 -5.73
C ASP A 582 -0.98 -6.55 -5.52
N ARG A 583 -1.15 -7.48 -4.56
CA ARG A 583 -0.20 -8.60 -4.39
C ARG A 583 -0.21 -9.56 -5.56
N LYS A 584 -1.39 -9.93 -6.08
CA LYS A 584 -1.50 -10.76 -7.29
C LYS A 584 -0.79 -10.13 -8.49
N LEU A 585 -1.02 -8.83 -8.73
CA LEU A 585 -0.37 -8.09 -9.82
C LEU A 585 1.14 -7.94 -9.61
N HIS A 586 1.58 -7.72 -8.37
CA HIS A 586 3.00 -7.66 -8.03
C HIS A 586 3.71 -8.97 -8.38
N TRP A 587 3.17 -10.13 -7.95
CA TRP A 587 3.77 -11.42 -8.28
C TRP A 587 3.72 -11.71 -9.78
N ALA A 588 2.67 -11.28 -10.47
CA ALA A 588 2.62 -11.38 -11.92
C ALA A 588 3.76 -10.61 -12.58
N CYS A 589 3.97 -9.35 -12.18
CA CYS A 589 5.08 -8.53 -12.65
C CYS A 589 6.43 -9.14 -12.25
N TYR A 590 6.56 -9.70 -11.06
CA TYR A 590 7.79 -10.36 -10.60
C TYR A 590 8.16 -11.57 -11.48
N VAL A 591 7.18 -12.36 -11.92
CA VAL A 591 7.43 -13.46 -12.86
C VAL A 591 7.80 -12.91 -14.25
N LEU A 592 7.09 -11.88 -14.73
CA LEU A 592 7.32 -11.28 -16.05
C LEU A 592 8.65 -10.51 -16.14
N SER A 593 9.16 -9.93 -15.05
CA SER A 593 10.44 -9.21 -15.04
C SER A 593 11.64 -10.11 -15.37
N ARG A 594 11.47 -11.43 -15.25
CA ARG A 594 12.47 -12.45 -15.66
C ARG A 594 12.37 -12.86 -17.11
N ARG A 595 11.35 -12.39 -17.83
CA ARG A 595 11.03 -12.70 -19.22
C ARG A 595 11.14 -11.46 -20.11
N ILE A 596 11.89 -10.46 -19.67
CA ILE A 596 12.16 -9.26 -20.47
C ILE A 596 12.85 -9.70 -21.77
N HIS A 597 12.46 -9.06 -22.87
CA HIS A 597 12.83 -9.38 -24.25
C HIS A 597 12.13 -10.58 -24.89
N GLU A 598 11.32 -11.35 -24.17
CA GLU A 598 10.44 -12.35 -24.78
C GLU A 598 9.27 -11.68 -25.51
N ILE A 599 8.74 -12.37 -26.52
CA ILE A 599 7.59 -11.95 -27.32
C ILE A 599 6.35 -12.67 -26.80
N PHE A 600 5.27 -11.92 -26.62
CA PHE A 600 4.00 -12.43 -26.14
C PHE A 600 2.86 -12.08 -27.09
N SER A 601 1.97 -13.04 -27.30
CA SER A 601 0.66 -12.78 -27.91
C SER A 601 -0.21 -11.99 -26.92
N CYS A 602 -0.72 -10.86 -27.37
CA CYS A 602 -1.48 -9.91 -26.57
C CYS A 602 -2.77 -9.53 -27.31
N ILE A 603 -3.87 -9.38 -26.57
CA ILE A 603 -5.18 -8.99 -27.11
C ILE A 603 -5.36 -7.48 -26.91
N ALA A 604 -5.62 -6.74 -27.99
CA ALA A 604 -5.88 -5.30 -27.93
C ALA A 604 -7.19 -4.99 -27.18
N LEU A 605 -7.13 -4.14 -26.15
CA LEU A 605 -8.30 -3.80 -25.32
C LEU A 605 -8.81 -2.37 -25.51
N GLU A 606 -7.91 -1.39 -25.50
CA GLU A 606 -8.26 0.04 -25.55
C GLU A 606 -7.06 0.89 -25.97
N TRP A 607 -7.31 1.92 -26.78
CA TRP A 607 -6.33 2.97 -27.06
C TRP A 607 -6.37 4.06 -25.99
N ARG A 608 -5.21 4.39 -25.41
CA ARG A 608 -5.02 5.45 -24.41
C ARG A 608 -4.00 6.45 -24.95
N ASP A 609 -4.50 7.52 -25.54
CA ASP A 609 -3.69 8.49 -26.29
C ASP A 609 -2.88 7.80 -27.41
N SER A 610 -1.58 7.60 -27.20
CA SER A 610 -0.66 6.93 -28.12
C SER A 610 -0.27 5.51 -27.70
N ASP A 611 -0.73 5.05 -26.54
CA ASP A 611 -0.41 3.76 -25.96
C ASP A 611 -1.58 2.78 -26.12
N LEU A 612 -1.31 1.54 -26.49
CA LEU A 612 -2.33 0.50 -26.59
C LEU A 612 -2.37 -0.34 -25.30
N LEU A 613 -3.49 -0.33 -24.59
CA LEU A 613 -3.75 -1.27 -23.50
C LEU A 613 -4.04 -2.64 -24.10
N VAL A 614 -3.32 -3.65 -23.61
CA VAL A 614 -3.53 -5.05 -24.00
C VAL A 614 -3.71 -5.94 -22.78
N GLU A 615 -4.30 -7.12 -22.97
CA GLU A 615 -4.23 -8.24 -22.02
C GLU A 615 -3.42 -9.37 -22.65
N PHE A 616 -2.50 -9.97 -21.88
CA PHE A 616 -1.73 -11.12 -22.37
C PHE A 616 -2.70 -12.28 -22.66
N LYS A 617 -2.47 -13.01 -23.75
CA LYS A 617 -3.38 -14.09 -24.18
C LYS A 617 -3.39 -15.26 -23.19
N ASP A 618 -2.22 -15.64 -22.70
CA ASP A 618 -2.05 -16.85 -21.86
C ASP A 618 -2.34 -16.60 -20.38
N PHE A 619 -2.34 -15.34 -19.94
CA PHE A 619 -2.61 -14.97 -18.56
C PHE A 619 -3.34 -13.61 -18.49
N PRO A 620 -4.38 -13.49 -17.64
CA PRO A 620 -5.27 -12.32 -17.57
C PRO A 620 -4.62 -11.12 -16.85
N ILE A 621 -3.44 -10.71 -17.29
CA ILE A 621 -2.69 -9.54 -16.86
C ILE A 621 -2.74 -8.50 -17.98
N LYS A 622 -2.77 -7.23 -17.61
CA LYS A 622 -2.75 -6.13 -18.57
C LYS A 622 -1.34 -5.60 -18.76
N GLY A 623 -1.05 -5.15 -19.98
CA GLY A 623 0.18 -4.48 -20.36
C GLY A 623 -0.09 -3.27 -21.24
N ILE A 624 0.94 -2.45 -21.41
CA ILE A 624 0.91 -1.29 -22.30
C ILE A 624 1.86 -1.56 -23.47
N VAL A 625 1.34 -1.55 -24.69
CA VAL A 625 2.13 -1.68 -25.91
C VAL A 625 2.39 -0.29 -26.48
N LYS A 626 3.66 0.06 -26.62
CA LYS A 626 4.12 1.22 -27.39
C LYS A 626 4.21 0.80 -28.85
N THR A 627 3.32 1.33 -29.69
CA THR A 627 3.34 1.10 -31.13
C THR A 627 2.83 2.30 -31.90
N LYS A 628 3.27 2.44 -33.16
CA LYS A 628 2.74 3.46 -34.10
C LYS A 628 1.69 2.88 -35.04
N ASN A 629 1.54 1.56 -35.07
CA ASN A 629 0.62 0.88 -35.95
C ASN A 629 -0.79 0.95 -35.36
N GLN A 630 -1.79 1.27 -36.20
CA GLN A 630 -3.18 1.13 -35.79
C GLN A 630 -3.55 -0.36 -35.73
N VAL A 631 -4.19 -0.76 -34.64
CA VAL A 631 -4.60 -2.12 -34.31
C VAL A 631 -6.06 -2.08 -33.93
N ASN A 632 -6.85 -3.04 -34.43
CA ASN A 632 -8.26 -3.13 -34.07
C ASN A 632 -8.42 -3.73 -32.67
N LEU A 633 -9.40 -3.24 -31.91
CA LEU A 633 -9.69 -3.82 -30.59
C LEU A 633 -10.12 -5.29 -30.74
N GLY A 634 -9.58 -6.16 -29.90
CA GLY A 634 -9.79 -7.61 -29.93
C GLY A 634 -8.82 -8.37 -30.81
N GLU A 635 -8.02 -7.68 -31.63
CA GLU A 635 -6.97 -8.28 -32.44
C GLU A 635 -5.84 -8.83 -31.55
N ILE A 636 -5.26 -9.96 -31.96
CA ILE A 636 -4.07 -10.54 -31.32
C ILE A 636 -2.84 -9.96 -32.01
N ILE A 637 -1.98 -9.32 -31.23
CA ILE A 637 -0.69 -8.80 -31.67
C ILE A 637 0.45 -9.47 -30.93
N GLU A 638 1.58 -9.61 -31.61
CA GLU A 638 2.83 -10.03 -30.99
C GLU A 638 3.57 -8.79 -30.48
N ALA A 639 3.90 -8.76 -29.20
CA ALA A 639 4.60 -7.64 -28.59
C ALA A 639 5.76 -8.12 -27.73
N LYS A 640 6.92 -7.49 -27.88
CA LYS A 640 8.12 -7.79 -27.10
C LYS A 640 8.05 -7.08 -25.76
N LEU A 641 8.19 -7.81 -24.65
CA LEU A 641 8.27 -7.22 -23.31
C LEU A 641 9.57 -6.42 -23.17
N ILE A 642 9.48 -5.11 -22.93
CA ILE A 642 10.65 -4.23 -22.84
C ILE A 642 10.97 -3.80 -21.41
N GLU A 643 9.95 -3.64 -20.57
CA GLU A 643 10.11 -3.15 -19.21
C GLU A 643 9.03 -3.73 -18.30
N VAL A 644 9.41 -4.02 -17.05
CA VAL A 644 8.47 -4.39 -15.99
C VAL A 644 8.75 -3.56 -14.76
N ASN A 645 7.76 -2.81 -14.32
CA ASN A 645 7.84 -1.95 -13.17
C ASN A 645 7.11 -2.59 -11.98
N LEU A 646 7.89 -3.10 -11.01
CA LEU A 646 7.37 -3.80 -9.83
C LEU A 646 6.66 -2.86 -8.84
N TRP A 647 7.07 -1.59 -8.80
CA TRP A 647 6.47 -0.57 -7.96
C TRP A 647 5.09 -0.14 -8.46
N GLN A 648 4.97 0.15 -9.76
CA GLN A 648 3.72 0.54 -10.39
C GLN A 648 2.84 -0.66 -10.77
N ARG A 649 3.38 -1.89 -10.70
CA ARG A 649 2.75 -3.14 -11.16
C ARG A 649 2.30 -3.04 -12.62
N LYS A 650 3.20 -2.54 -13.46
CA LYS A 650 2.97 -2.31 -14.89
C LYS A 650 3.98 -3.09 -15.74
N THR A 651 3.52 -3.49 -16.91
CA THR A 651 4.35 -4.11 -17.94
C THR A 651 4.27 -3.25 -19.19
N ILE A 652 5.42 -2.99 -19.81
CA ILE A 652 5.52 -2.22 -21.05
C ILE A 652 6.10 -3.12 -22.13
N LEU A 653 5.44 -3.14 -23.28
CA LEU A 653 5.80 -3.92 -24.44
C LEU A 653 6.00 -2.98 -25.65
N SER A 654 6.68 -3.48 -26.68
CA SER A 654 6.86 -2.82 -27.97
C SER A 654 6.38 -3.75 -29.08
N ALA A 655 5.60 -3.22 -30.01
CA ALA A 655 5.12 -3.94 -31.19
C ALA A 655 5.46 -3.18 -32.47
#